data_AF-A0A0L0HL84-F1
#
_entry.id   AF-A0A0L0HL84-F1
#
_cell.length_a   1.000
_cell.length_b   1.000
_cell.length_c   1.000
_cell.angle_alpha   90.00
_cell.angle_beta   90.00
_cell.angle_gamma   90.00
#
_symmetry.space_group_name_H-M   'P 1'
#
loop_
_entity.id
_entity.type
_entity.pdbx_description
1 polymer ?
#
loop_
_entity_poly.entity_id
_entity_poly.type
_entity_poly.pdbx_seq_one_letter_code
_entity_poly.pdbx_strand_id
1 'polypeptide(L)'
;MDNFDHVEPADISVRDLYVSVGGGWQGARRVTGTEVLRNVGLHVPSGKLLAIMGGSGSGKTTLLNAMAGRVTNVQTTGQILINNRPAKTYIATGRVAYVQQSDQLLPYLTVRETLRYAARLRLPNDMPRSQKYKLVEDVILELGLKECADTIVGDEWRKGISGGEKRRVSVGVQLLLNPSIIFMDEPTTGLDAFTSHSLIETLVSLCRKGRTICVSIHQPRSDIFDLFDSIVLLSRGDLVYSGARATVLDYFAKLGYDIPDQVNPADFLIDVTSVDNRDEKAEEEGKERVKTLVEAWKTGRTGEGIEMEILLPSVEEKTKEPCAFMPNKQIGASFLGQTQILAERTFRNLLQDRLTLWGSVLEVLTLATAVGYVFYKLDETQSGILGRKSMLYITASVQNYLGLMFMIYKLSMEMKVFDRERLDKMYGVIPYLLGWLVANFFLYVVLACLFSVILYFMSGLRTDEMWHLGVFAGGNVLMQFVTIGWAYFCISWARDFATASLIGNSFFTFLSTSSGFFIQVDQIPVYLRWFKEISYITYGYRLLATNEFTNNEYACPELGTNGQDPRCQGESILKSLGFKSNDYTTPIVALIVNYAILMFLTGLVLRLKPHSGVRHASAIMRKNGDKKDRTLAIDEEMQRGEASVPRIDIRLDDVSLYISKKAYPAKETTATVTPILQNITAEFPSGQLSVILGASGAGKSTLLNLLMGRPLHTGPLTQTTQTGRILYKGVELDSSAQIASICSLVVQDDNHLLPALTARETLRYAALLRLPREMSVGEKIERAEKVLFELGLKDCADRVVGGEGVVKGLSGGEKRRLSIGIQMLTNPAVLVIDEPTSGLDAYTSHNLMTQLKEMASTGGRTIIVSIHQPRSDIVKLFDQILLLARGGRPIYSGPARSMIPYLASLNHVIPPLTNPADFALDLSSVDLRNAEAEERSRKRVDELVVRWTTDGKAKVQKSEDAVLTSVDFAGLQYRQRAPLGTSLGVLIRRSIVNMRRQVNLAAARIMQVVALGIIFTLYFARLSKNQPSVQARMGLLQQQGSLIFVGMLNCIAVFPQELNLMKFEYRDNVYSVASFFFSYLTNELPFEIASALIYSVFTIYVIGLQASLSNFLVFFYVVFCFINTGESIGIAFCAMVNSVGFSVQIMSTVISLQVMMSGFLSVKMPAFLAGINYAFLTRYVSRITASQEFDGLEFYCSDADVRDGICLYRTGEDALRLLDFESANSDWAFNMTMVAVLTVLVRAIAYLVLWGRMKRT
;
A
#
# COMPACT_ATOMS: atom_id res chain seq x y z
N MET A 1 5.62 -26.04 -36.06
CA MET A 1 5.24 -25.95 -34.63
C MET A 1 6.36 -25.24 -33.88
N ASP A 2 7.07 -24.29 -34.51
CA ASP A 2 8.52 -24.16 -34.31
C ASP A 2 8.99 -22.77 -33.84
N ASN A 3 8.05 -21.85 -33.52
CA ASN A 3 8.40 -20.43 -33.36
C ASN A 3 8.76 -20.01 -31.93
N PHE A 4 8.44 -20.82 -30.90
CA PHE A 4 8.85 -20.52 -29.51
C PHE A 4 10.26 -21.03 -29.20
N ASP A 5 10.71 -22.09 -29.87
CA ASP A 5 12.01 -22.71 -29.60
C ASP A 5 13.15 -22.12 -30.46
N HIS A 6 12.83 -21.38 -31.53
CA HIS A 6 13.82 -20.67 -32.36
C HIS A 6 13.91 -19.19 -31.97
N VAL A 7 15.04 -18.79 -31.38
CA VAL A 7 15.35 -17.40 -31.00
C VAL A 7 16.67 -16.95 -31.64
N GLU A 8 16.74 -15.70 -32.10
CA GLU A 8 17.99 -15.11 -32.61
C GLU A 8 19.02 -15.05 -31.47
N PRO A 9 20.19 -15.70 -31.61
CA PRO A 9 21.25 -15.64 -30.61
C PRO A 9 21.77 -14.20 -30.46
N ALA A 10 21.96 -13.76 -29.22
CA ALA A 10 22.46 -12.42 -28.93
C ALA A 10 23.60 -12.44 -27.91
N ASP A 11 24.76 -11.93 -28.31
CA ASP A 11 25.90 -11.70 -27.42
C ASP A 11 25.81 -10.31 -26.74
N ILE A 12 26.46 -10.14 -25.59
CA ILE A 12 26.54 -8.86 -24.89
C ILE A 12 28.01 -8.58 -24.58
N SER A 13 28.50 -7.41 -24.99
CA SER A 13 29.85 -6.93 -24.66
C SER A 13 29.77 -5.57 -23.98
N VAL A 14 30.36 -5.45 -22.79
CA VAL A 14 30.48 -4.20 -22.03
C VAL A 14 31.95 -3.82 -21.95
N ARG A 15 32.28 -2.56 -22.24
CA ARG A 15 33.65 -2.03 -22.23
C ARG A 15 33.70 -0.73 -21.43
N ASP A 16 34.61 -0.70 -20.45
CA ASP A 16 34.95 0.48 -19.64
C ASP A 16 33.74 1.24 -19.09
N LEU A 17 32.76 0.52 -18.51
CA LEU A 17 31.53 1.12 -18.01
C LEU A 17 31.76 1.82 -16.66
N TYR A 18 31.39 3.10 -16.58
CA TYR A 18 31.32 3.87 -15.33
C TYR A 18 29.93 4.50 -15.17
N VAL A 19 29.44 4.56 -13.94
CA VAL A 19 28.12 5.13 -13.60
C VAL A 19 28.25 6.02 -12.36
N SER A 20 27.83 7.29 -12.45
CA SER A 20 27.94 8.27 -11.35
C SER A 20 26.64 9.04 -11.06
N VAL A 21 26.27 9.11 -9.78
CA VAL A 21 25.02 9.72 -9.28
C VAL A 21 25.30 11.08 -8.66
N GLY A 22 24.48 12.09 -8.99
CA GLY A 22 24.53 13.41 -8.34
C GLY A 22 25.56 14.40 -8.88
N GLY A 23 26.20 14.09 -10.02
CA GLY A 23 27.06 15.05 -10.72
C GLY A 23 26.24 16.10 -11.45
N GLY A 24 26.43 17.37 -11.08
CA GLY A 24 25.74 18.50 -11.70
C GLY A 24 26.56 19.79 -11.58
N TRP A 25 26.14 20.82 -12.31
CA TRP A 25 26.69 22.16 -12.19
C TRP A 25 25.87 22.94 -11.15
N GLN A 26 26.52 23.39 -10.07
CA GLN A 26 25.99 24.41 -9.18
C GLN A 26 26.76 25.71 -9.45
N GLY A 27 26.17 26.62 -10.23
CA GLY A 27 26.89 27.77 -10.76
C GLY A 27 28.04 27.34 -11.66
N ALA A 28 29.25 27.89 -11.49
CA ALA A 28 30.45 27.54 -12.26
C ALA A 28 31.25 26.34 -11.70
N ARG A 29 30.80 25.71 -10.61
CA ARG A 29 31.50 24.57 -9.97
C ARG A 29 30.85 23.25 -10.35
N ARG A 30 31.67 22.35 -10.90
CA ARG A 30 31.30 20.95 -11.14
C ARG A 30 31.36 20.19 -9.81
N VAL A 31 30.22 19.78 -9.29
CA VAL A 31 30.16 18.88 -8.12
C VAL A 31 30.42 17.47 -8.63
N THR A 32 31.46 16.82 -8.12
CA THR A 32 31.76 15.41 -8.43
C THR A 32 30.69 14.52 -7.80
N GLY A 33 29.96 13.79 -8.65
CA GLY A 33 28.98 12.80 -8.20
C GLY A 33 29.65 11.61 -7.52
N THR A 34 28.88 10.82 -6.76
CA THR A 34 29.35 9.55 -6.22
C THR A 34 29.37 8.50 -7.33
N GLU A 35 30.54 7.92 -7.61
CA GLU A 35 30.67 6.81 -8.55
C GLU A 35 30.12 5.53 -7.93
N VAL A 36 29.22 4.87 -8.66
CA VAL A 36 28.55 3.63 -8.26
C VAL A 36 29.16 2.41 -8.96
N LEU A 37 29.65 2.56 -10.19
CA LEU A 37 30.37 1.54 -10.94
C LEU A 37 31.65 2.12 -11.53
N ARG A 38 32.74 1.33 -11.51
CA ARG A 38 34.08 1.74 -11.93
C ARG A 38 34.68 0.70 -12.87
N ASN A 39 34.99 1.12 -14.09
CA ASN A 39 35.69 0.33 -15.10
C ASN A 39 35.19 -1.12 -15.22
N VAL A 40 33.89 -1.32 -15.42
CA VAL A 40 33.32 -2.65 -15.58
C VAL A 40 33.36 -3.07 -17.04
N GLY A 41 34.05 -4.16 -17.35
CA GLY A 41 34.07 -4.76 -18.70
C GLY A 41 33.84 -6.26 -18.65
N LEU A 42 32.82 -6.75 -19.36
CA LEU A 42 32.38 -8.16 -19.36
C LEU A 42 31.88 -8.58 -20.75
N HIS A 43 31.87 -9.88 -21.01
CA HIS A 43 31.33 -10.50 -22.23
C HIS A 43 30.39 -11.66 -21.87
N VAL A 44 29.21 -11.70 -22.49
CA VAL A 44 28.20 -12.74 -22.28
C VAL A 44 27.92 -13.40 -23.63
N PRO A 45 28.34 -14.66 -23.84
CA PRO A 45 28.03 -15.39 -25.05
C PRO A 45 26.53 -15.64 -25.21
N SER A 46 26.07 -15.85 -26.45
CA SER A 46 24.67 -16.15 -26.73
C SER A 46 24.22 -17.49 -26.14
N GLY A 47 22.97 -17.57 -25.66
CA GLY A 47 22.39 -18.83 -25.18
C GLY A 47 22.91 -19.27 -23.80
N LYS A 48 23.58 -18.37 -23.06
CA LYS A 48 24.18 -18.64 -21.75
C LYS A 48 23.42 -17.95 -20.62
N LEU A 49 23.42 -18.59 -19.46
CA LEU A 49 22.91 -18.03 -18.21
C LEU A 49 24.06 -17.39 -17.40
N LEU A 50 24.02 -16.07 -17.25
CA LEU A 50 24.97 -15.28 -16.46
C LEU A 50 24.39 -14.95 -15.08
N ALA A 51 25.15 -15.25 -14.02
CA ALA A 51 24.89 -14.74 -12.67
C ALA A 51 25.80 -13.55 -12.33
N ILE A 52 25.19 -12.42 -11.95
CA ILE A 52 25.88 -11.26 -11.37
C ILE A 52 25.73 -11.33 -9.87
N MET A 53 26.83 -11.58 -9.18
CA MET A 53 26.89 -11.79 -7.74
C MET A 53 27.78 -10.74 -7.07
N GLY A 54 27.59 -10.58 -5.76
CA GLY A 54 28.34 -9.64 -4.93
C GLY A 54 27.50 -9.15 -3.76
N GLY A 55 28.14 -8.58 -2.74
CA GLY A 55 27.46 -8.09 -1.53
C GLY A 55 26.43 -6.99 -1.79
N SER A 56 25.61 -6.68 -0.78
CA SER A 56 24.65 -5.57 -0.84
C SER A 56 25.36 -4.24 -1.14
N GLY A 57 24.79 -3.44 -2.05
CA GLY A 57 25.40 -2.17 -2.46
C GLY A 57 26.60 -2.27 -3.41
N SER A 58 26.97 -3.45 -3.91
CA SER A 58 28.08 -3.63 -4.86
C SER A 58 27.85 -3.09 -6.29
N GLY A 59 26.63 -2.64 -6.60
CA GLY A 59 26.28 -2.08 -7.91
C GLY A 59 25.57 -3.03 -8.89
N LYS A 60 25.15 -4.24 -8.46
CA LYS A 60 24.46 -5.25 -9.31
C LYS A 60 23.25 -4.70 -10.08
N THR A 61 22.27 -4.14 -9.37
CA THR A 61 21.07 -3.53 -9.96
C THR A 61 21.43 -2.35 -10.86
N THR A 62 22.46 -1.58 -10.52
CA THR A 62 22.95 -0.48 -11.36
C THR A 62 23.54 -0.99 -12.67
N LEU A 63 24.33 -2.07 -12.63
CA LEU A 63 24.90 -2.71 -13.82
C LEU A 63 23.81 -3.30 -14.71
N LEU A 64 22.85 -4.03 -14.14
CA LEU A 64 21.69 -4.55 -14.88
C LEU A 64 20.88 -3.43 -15.54
N ASN A 65 20.60 -2.35 -14.81
CA ASN A 65 19.87 -1.20 -15.36
C ASN A 65 20.65 -0.48 -16.46
N ALA A 66 21.98 -0.39 -16.34
CA ALA A 66 22.85 0.15 -17.38
C ALA A 66 22.79 -0.70 -18.65
N MET A 67 22.93 -2.02 -18.54
CA MET A 67 22.84 -2.94 -19.68
C MET A 67 21.46 -2.94 -20.34
N ALA A 68 20.40 -2.81 -19.55
CA ALA A 68 19.02 -2.73 -20.04
C ALA A 68 18.63 -1.32 -20.58
N GLY A 69 19.53 -0.33 -20.50
CA GLY A 69 19.26 1.04 -20.95
C GLY A 69 18.21 1.79 -20.10
N ARG A 70 18.03 1.39 -18.83
CA ARG A 70 17.00 1.92 -17.91
C ARG A 70 17.49 2.99 -16.93
N VAL A 71 18.75 3.43 -17.03
CA VAL A 71 19.32 4.41 -16.10
C VAL A 71 18.82 5.83 -16.43
N THR A 72 18.02 6.41 -15.54
CA THR A 72 17.51 7.79 -15.65
C THR A 72 18.18 8.71 -14.61
N ASN A 73 18.60 9.91 -15.01
CA ASN A 73 19.22 10.93 -14.15
C ASN A 73 20.61 10.58 -13.58
N VAL A 74 21.40 9.77 -14.29
CA VAL A 74 22.75 9.35 -13.88
C VAL A 74 23.68 9.47 -15.10
N GLN A 75 24.93 9.90 -14.91
CA GLN A 75 25.91 9.95 -15.99
C GLN A 75 26.50 8.55 -16.19
N THR A 76 26.43 8.04 -17.41
CA THR A 76 27.02 6.74 -17.81
C THR A 76 28.08 6.99 -18.87
N THR A 77 29.30 6.52 -18.66
CA THR A 77 30.40 6.53 -19.65
C THR A 77 30.85 5.10 -19.94
N GLY A 78 31.39 4.84 -21.14
CA GLY A 78 31.73 3.49 -21.62
C GLY A 78 30.84 3.03 -22.78
N GLN A 79 31.04 1.80 -23.25
CA GLN A 79 30.29 1.21 -24.37
C GLN A 79 29.59 -0.09 -23.97
N ILE A 80 28.32 -0.21 -24.35
CA ILE A 80 27.52 -1.44 -24.21
C ILE A 80 27.08 -1.85 -25.62
N LEU A 81 27.52 -3.02 -26.05
CA LEU A 81 27.32 -3.58 -27.38
C LEU A 81 26.50 -4.88 -27.28
N ILE A 82 25.58 -5.08 -28.22
CA ILE A 82 24.82 -6.32 -28.42
C ILE A 82 24.98 -6.71 -29.90
N ASN A 83 25.47 -7.91 -30.18
CA ASN A 83 25.91 -8.35 -31.51
C ASN A 83 26.83 -7.33 -32.19
N ASN A 84 27.81 -6.81 -31.44
CA ASN A 84 28.75 -5.74 -31.84
C ASN A 84 28.09 -4.41 -32.27
N ARG A 85 26.83 -4.16 -31.91
CA ARG A 85 26.10 -2.92 -32.19
C ARG A 85 25.73 -2.20 -30.89
N PRO A 86 25.60 -0.85 -30.89
CA PRO A 86 25.18 -0.13 -29.69
C PRO A 86 23.89 -0.69 -29.09
N ALA A 87 23.90 -0.99 -27.79
CA ALA A 87 22.79 -1.65 -27.10
C ALA A 87 21.46 -0.89 -27.25
N LYS A 88 21.50 0.45 -27.31
CA LYS A 88 20.31 1.29 -27.55
C LYS A 88 19.55 0.91 -28.83
N THR A 89 20.28 0.58 -29.90
CA THR A 89 19.70 0.19 -31.20
C THR A 89 19.05 -1.19 -31.11
N TYR A 90 19.69 -2.13 -30.42
CA TYR A 90 19.13 -3.47 -30.24
C TYR A 90 17.93 -3.48 -29.28
N ILE A 91 17.98 -2.73 -28.17
CA ILE A 91 16.86 -2.59 -27.24
C ILE A 91 15.61 -2.02 -27.95
N ALA A 92 15.80 -1.14 -28.93
CA ALA A 92 14.70 -0.60 -29.73
C ALA A 92 13.97 -1.66 -30.58
N THR A 93 14.56 -2.84 -30.80
CA THR A 93 13.92 -3.95 -31.53
C THR A 93 12.85 -4.69 -30.72
N GLY A 94 12.75 -4.47 -29.40
CA GLY A 94 11.80 -5.15 -28.52
C GLY A 94 12.22 -6.55 -28.06
N ARG A 95 13.40 -7.03 -28.47
CA ARG A 95 13.94 -8.37 -28.13
C ARG A 95 14.67 -8.46 -26.79
N VAL A 96 14.57 -7.40 -25.98
CA VAL A 96 15.16 -7.32 -24.63
C VAL A 96 14.02 -7.21 -23.62
N ALA A 97 13.99 -8.13 -22.67
CA ALA A 97 13.05 -8.12 -21.56
C ALA A 97 13.75 -7.77 -20.24
N TYR A 98 13.00 -7.14 -19.32
CA TYR A 98 13.46 -6.84 -17.98
C TYR A 98 12.39 -7.20 -16.95
N VAL A 99 12.75 -7.98 -15.94
CA VAL A 99 11.89 -8.31 -14.80
C VAL A 99 12.35 -7.50 -13.58
N GLN A 100 11.46 -6.68 -13.03
CA GLN A 100 11.73 -5.85 -11.85
C GLN A 100 11.73 -6.67 -10.56
N GLN A 101 12.33 -6.14 -9.49
CA GLN A 101 12.35 -6.80 -8.18
C GLN A 101 10.93 -6.99 -7.60
N SER A 102 10.01 -6.04 -7.77
CA SER A 102 8.64 -6.11 -7.23
C SER A 102 7.60 -6.55 -8.25
N ASP A 103 6.71 -7.45 -7.82
CA ASP A 103 5.64 -8.00 -8.65
C ASP A 103 4.36 -7.16 -8.55
N GLN A 104 4.20 -6.18 -9.43
CA GLN A 104 2.98 -5.38 -9.53
C GLN A 104 2.03 -5.97 -10.58
N LEU A 105 0.99 -6.67 -10.11
CA LEU A 105 -0.02 -7.36 -10.92
C LEU A 105 -1.43 -6.96 -10.45
N LEU A 106 -2.43 -7.07 -11.33
CA LEU A 106 -3.83 -6.84 -10.97
C LEU A 106 -4.33 -7.97 -10.06
N PRO A 107 -4.87 -7.68 -8.86
CA PRO A 107 -5.11 -8.71 -7.86
C PRO A 107 -6.34 -9.58 -8.13
N TYR A 108 -7.32 -9.09 -8.89
CA TYR A 108 -8.59 -9.81 -9.06
C TYR A 108 -8.59 -10.80 -10.23
N LEU A 109 -7.68 -10.65 -11.19
CA LEU A 109 -7.56 -11.53 -12.36
C LEU A 109 -6.87 -12.86 -12.00
N THR A 110 -7.17 -13.91 -12.76
CA THR A 110 -6.42 -15.18 -12.66
C THR A 110 -5.05 -15.09 -13.35
N VAL A 111 -4.17 -16.05 -13.04
CA VAL A 111 -2.86 -16.18 -13.70
C VAL A 111 -3.01 -16.28 -15.22
N ARG A 112 -3.87 -17.18 -15.69
CA ARG A 112 -4.13 -17.39 -17.12
C ARG A 112 -4.74 -16.16 -17.77
N GLU A 113 -5.66 -15.47 -17.10
CA GLU A 113 -6.25 -14.22 -17.59
C GLU A 113 -5.18 -13.13 -17.75
N THR A 114 -4.32 -12.96 -16.74
CA THR A 114 -3.23 -11.99 -16.75
C THR A 114 -2.29 -12.21 -17.94
N LEU A 115 -1.86 -13.46 -18.17
CA LEU A 115 -1.00 -13.80 -19.30
C LEU A 115 -1.71 -13.65 -20.66
N ARG A 116 -3.00 -14.02 -20.78
CA ARG A 116 -3.78 -13.83 -22.01
C ARG A 116 -3.94 -12.36 -22.38
N TYR A 117 -4.20 -11.49 -21.40
CA TYR A 117 -4.29 -10.05 -21.65
C TYR A 117 -2.94 -9.46 -22.05
N ALA A 118 -1.85 -9.84 -21.35
CA ALA A 118 -0.50 -9.42 -21.73
C ALA A 118 -0.13 -9.89 -23.15
N ALA A 119 -0.46 -11.13 -23.51
CA ALA A 119 -0.19 -11.69 -24.83
C ALA A 119 -0.94 -10.93 -25.92
N ARG A 120 -2.23 -10.64 -25.70
CA ARG A 120 -3.04 -9.89 -26.67
C ARG A 120 -2.52 -8.47 -26.89
N LEU A 121 -1.98 -7.83 -25.86
CA LEU A 121 -1.44 -6.46 -25.95
C LEU A 121 -0.06 -6.40 -26.61
N ARG A 122 0.81 -7.36 -26.31
CA ARG A 122 2.23 -7.33 -26.71
C ARG A 122 2.51 -8.05 -28.02
N LEU A 123 1.79 -9.14 -28.32
CA LEU A 123 2.04 -9.94 -29.53
C LEU A 123 1.50 -9.25 -30.79
N PRO A 124 2.12 -9.51 -31.96
CA PRO A 124 1.70 -8.96 -33.26
C PRO A 124 0.20 -9.14 -33.55
N ASN A 125 -0.42 -8.16 -34.21
CA ASN A 125 -1.87 -8.17 -34.49
C ASN A 125 -2.31 -9.24 -35.49
N ASP A 126 -1.46 -9.52 -36.46
CA ASP A 126 -1.62 -10.53 -37.51
C ASP A 126 -1.66 -11.95 -36.96
N MET A 127 -1.07 -12.19 -35.78
CA MET A 127 -1.14 -13.49 -35.12
C MET A 127 -2.58 -13.81 -34.64
N PRO A 128 -3.18 -14.95 -35.07
CA PRO A 128 -4.53 -15.33 -34.66
C PRO A 128 -4.64 -15.61 -33.16
N ARG A 129 -5.81 -15.32 -32.57
CA ARG A 129 -6.05 -15.47 -31.11
C ARG A 129 -5.79 -16.88 -30.59
N SER A 130 -6.13 -17.91 -31.37
CA SER A 130 -5.86 -19.31 -31.02
C SER A 130 -4.36 -19.57 -30.84
N GLN A 131 -3.53 -19.02 -31.71
CA GLN A 131 -2.07 -19.13 -31.62
C GLN A 131 -1.51 -18.32 -30.44
N LYS A 132 -2.04 -17.11 -30.19
CA LYS A 132 -1.69 -16.32 -28.99
C LYS A 132 -1.99 -17.07 -27.70
N TYR A 133 -3.17 -17.68 -27.60
CA TYR A 133 -3.57 -18.43 -26.42
C TYR A 133 -2.83 -19.75 -26.30
N LYS A 134 -2.51 -20.42 -27.41
CA LYS A 134 -1.63 -21.58 -27.41
C LYS A 134 -0.25 -21.22 -26.82
N LEU A 135 0.35 -20.11 -27.28
CA LEU A 135 1.60 -19.60 -26.71
C LEU A 135 1.47 -19.29 -25.21
N VAL A 136 0.33 -18.76 -24.76
CA VAL A 136 0.09 -18.54 -23.32
C VAL A 136 0.04 -19.86 -22.55
N GLU A 137 -0.65 -20.88 -23.06
CA GLU A 137 -0.66 -22.19 -22.41
C GLU A 137 0.73 -22.84 -22.44
N ASP A 138 1.49 -22.68 -23.54
CA ASP A 138 2.89 -23.14 -23.64
C ASP A 138 3.77 -22.44 -22.57
N VAL A 139 3.60 -21.13 -22.36
CA VAL A 139 4.31 -20.38 -21.31
C VAL A 139 3.86 -20.80 -19.90
N ILE A 140 2.56 -21.07 -19.69
CA ILE A 140 2.04 -21.58 -18.41
C ILE A 140 2.65 -22.95 -18.09
N LEU A 141 2.78 -23.82 -19.10
CA LEU A 141 3.40 -25.13 -18.95
C LEU A 141 4.90 -25.02 -18.71
N GLU A 142 5.61 -24.21 -19.50
CA GLU A 142 7.07 -24.01 -19.36
C GLU A 142 7.42 -23.46 -17.97
N LEU A 143 6.61 -22.57 -17.41
CA LEU A 143 6.82 -21.99 -16.06
C LEU A 143 6.26 -22.84 -14.91
N GLY A 144 5.65 -23.99 -15.19
CA GLY A 144 5.03 -24.84 -14.18
C GLY A 144 3.88 -24.18 -13.41
N LEU A 145 3.10 -23.32 -14.08
CA LEU A 145 1.97 -22.58 -13.50
C LEU A 145 0.62 -23.28 -13.71
N LYS A 146 0.62 -24.54 -14.17
CA LYS A 146 -0.60 -25.27 -14.57
C LYS A 146 -1.64 -25.38 -13.44
N GLU A 147 -1.21 -25.67 -12.21
CA GLU A 147 -2.12 -25.87 -11.07
C GLU A 147 -2.76 -24.58 -10.57
N CYS A 148 -2.04 -23.45 -10.65
CA CYS A 148 -2.52 -22.14 -10.21
C CYS A 148 -3.02 -21.25 -11.37
N ALA A 149 -3.08 -21.79 -12.59
CA ALA A 149 -3.48 -21.06 -13.79
C ALA A 149 -4.86 -20.37 -13.65
N ASP A 150 -5.80 -21.00 -12.93
CA ASP A 150 -7.15 -20.50 -12.70
C ASP A 150 -7.35 -19.86 -11.31
N THR A 151 -6.27 -19.70 -10.54
CA THR A 151 -6.28 -19.02 -9.23
C THR A 151 -6.04 -17.52 -9.42
N ILE A 152 -6.72 -16.70 -8.62
CA ILE A 152 -6.54 -15.23 -8.62
C ILE A 152 -5.17 -14.83 -8.06
N VAL A 153 -4.60 -13.75 -8.58
CA VAL A 153 -3.30 -13.25 -8.11
C VAL A 153 -3.34 -12.79 -6.64
N GLY A 154 -4.39 -12.07 -6.24
CA GLY A 154 -4.61 -11.57 -4.87
C GLY A 154 -3.72 -10.41 -4.43
N ASP A 155 -4.10 -9.75 -3.32
CA ASP A 155 -3.42 -8.62 -2.69
C ASP A 155 -3.20 -8.86 -1.17
N GLU A 156 -2.82 -7.82 -0.41
CA GLU A 156 -2.60 -7.89 1.05
C GLU A 156 -3.88 -8.23 1.83
N TRP A 157 -5.05 -7.88 1.29
CA TRP A 157 -6.34 -8.02 1.97
C TRP A 157 -7.05 -9.32 1.59
N ARG A 158 -6.80 -9.81 0.37
CA ARG A 158 -7.37 -11.03 -0.21
C ARG A 158 -6.25 -11.95 -0.71
N LYS A 159 -6.06 -13.05 0.02
CA LYS A 159 -5.10 -14.10 -0.31
C LYS A 159 -5.37 -14.66 -1.72
N GLY A 160 -4.34 -14.65 -2.57
CA GLY A 160 -4.33 -15.28 -3.90
C GLY A 160 -3.18 -16.27 -4.04
N ILE A 161 -2.52 -16.31 -5.20
CA ILE A 161 -1.34 -17.15 -5.44
C ILE A 161 -0.15 -16.75 -4.53
N SER A 162 0.77 -17.69 -4.32
CA SER A 162 1.99 -17.48 -3.53
C SER A 162 2.94 -16.48 -4.19
N GLY A 163 3.88 -15.91 -3.41
CA GLY A 163 4.91 -14.99 -3.94
C GLY A 163 5.71 -15.60 -5.09
N GLY A 164 6.10 -16.88 -5.00
CA GLY A 164 6.82 -17.57 -6.08
C GLY A 164 6.02 -17.85 -7.33
N GLU A 165 4.70 -18.03 -7.20
CA GLU A 165 3.83 -18.07 -8.36
C GLU A 165 3.67 -16.67 -8.96
N LYS A 166 3.50 -15.60 -8.15
CA LYS A 166 3.48 -14.21 -8.66
C LYS A 166 4.75 -13.88 -9.45
N ARG A 167 5.91 -14.29 -8.94
CA ARG A 167 7.21 -14.10 -9.58
C ARG A 167 7.29 -14.77 -10.94
N ARG A 168 6.90 -16.04 -11.01
CA ARG A 168 6.83 -16.79 -12.27
C ARG A 168 5.83 -16.17 -13.25
N VAL A 169 4.70 -15.65 -12.78
CA VAL A 169 3.75 -14.91 -13.62
C VAL A 169 4.38 -13.64 -14.19
N SER A 170 5.13 -12.88 -13.39
CA SER A 170 5.89 -11.70 -13.86
C SER A 170 6.91 -12.06 -14.94
N VAL A 171 7.63 -13.19 -14.78
CA VAL A 171 8.54 -13.73 -15.81
C VAL A 171 7.74 -14.12 -17.06
N GLY A 172 6.62 -14.81 -16.91
CA GLY A 172 5.74 -15.20 -18.01
C GLY A 172 5.24 -14.04 -18.83
N VAL A 173 4.87 -12.92 -18.19
CA VAL A 173 4.48 -11.70 -18.89
C VAL A 173 5.57 -11.21 -19.85
N GLN A 174 6.85 -11.36 -19.48
CA GLN A 174 7.99 -11.00 -20.32
C GLN A 174 8.31 -12.04 -21.40
N LEU A 175 8.17 -13.33 -21.10
CA LEU A 175 8.45 -14.43 -22.04
C LEU A 175 7.51 -14.45 -23.24
N LEU A 176 6.31 -13.87 -23.12
CA LEU A 176 5.35 -13.78 -24.21
C LEU A 176 5.91 -13.10 -25.46
N LEU A 177 6.90 -12.21 -25.34
CA LEU A 177 7.52 -11.55 -26.50
C LEU A 177 8.60 -12.39 -27.20
N ASN A 178 8.87 -13.60 -26.69
CA ASN A 178 9.98 -14.44 -27.10
C ASN A 178 11.33 -13.67 -27.19
N PRO A 179 11.75 -12.97 -26.10
CA PRO A 179 12.94 -12.14 -26.13
C PRO A 179 14.23 -12.95 -26.29
N SER A 180 15.21 -12.40 -27.01
CA SER A 180 16.57 -12.96 -27.11
C SER A 180 17.40 -12.72 -25.85
N ILE A 181 17.17 -11.58 -25.18
CA ILE A 181 17.89 -11.21 -23.95
C ILE A 181 16.89 -10.98 -22.82
N ILE A 182 17.13 -11.57 -21.66
CA ILE A 182 16.30 -11.37 -20.46
C ILE A 182 17.20 -10.90 -19.32
N PHE A 183 16.91 -9.71 -18.79
CA PHE A 183 17.51 -9.20 -17.55
C PHE A 183 16.55 -9.43 -16.39
N MET A 184 17.02 -10.04 -15.31
CA MET A 184 16.23 -10.25 -14.10
C MET A 184 16.94 -9.70 -12.89
N ASP A 185 16.28 -8.77 -12.18
CA ASP A 185 16.81 -8.24 -10.93
C ASP A 185 16.29 -9.04 -9.75
N GLU A 186 17.19 -9.79 -9.12
CA GLU A 186 16.95 -10.62 -7.94
C GLU A 186 15.72 -11.55 -8.02
N PRO A 187 15.60 -12.40 -9.06
CA PRO A 187 14.40 -13.21 -9.29
C PRO A 187 14.10 -14.22 -8.18
N THR A 188 15.10 -14.62 -7.39
CA THR A 188 14.97 -15.59 -6.29
C THR A 188 14.63 -14.93 -4.95
N THR A 189 14.61 -13.60 -4.85
CA THR A 189 14.31 -12.91 -3.58
C THR A 189 12.86 -13.14 -3.16
N GLY A 190 12.66 -13.56 -1.90
CA GLY A 190 11.34 -13.84 -1.34
C GLY A 190 10.73 -15.19 -1.78
N LEU A 191 11.52 -16.04 -2.46
CA LEU A 191 11.12 -17.38 -2.87
C LEU A 191 11.69 -18.43 -1.92
N ASP A 192 10.99 -19.55 -1.80
CA ASP A 192 11.52 -20.75 -1.15
C ASP A 192 12.62 -21.41 -2.00
N ALA A 193 13.45 -22.23 -1.36
CA ALA A 193 14.58 -22.92 -1.97
C ALA A 193 14.20 -23.68 -3.24
N PHE A 194 13.09 -24.41 -3.14
CA PHE A 194 12.57 -25.28 -4.19
C PHE A 194 12.01 -24.46 -5.36
N THR A 195 11.18 -23.44 -5.09
CA THR A 195 10.67 -22.59 -6.18
C THR A 195 11.75 -21.74 -6.84
N SER A 196 12.78 -21.35 -6.10
CA SER A 196 13.97 -20.70 -6.65
C SER A 196 14.71 -21.62 -7.61
N HIS A 197 15.00 -22.86 -7.21
CA HIS A 197 15.67 -23.83 -8.06
C HIS A 197 14.87 -24.12 -9.33
N SER A 198 13.56 -24.39 -9.18
CA SER A 198 12.66 -24.62 -10.32
C SER A 198 12.61 -23.42 -11.27
N LEU A 199 12.64 -22.19 -10.76
CA LEU A 199 12.72 -21.00 -11.59
C LEU A 199 14.03 -20.99 -12.38
N ILE A 200 15.18 -21.23 -11.76
CA ILE A 200 16.47 -21.25 -12.46
C ILE A 200 16.57 -22.41 -13.46
N GLU A 201 16.10 -23.62 -13.14
CA GLU A 201 16.00 -24.73 -14.11
C GLU A 201 15.20 -24.31 -15.36
N THR A 202 14.09 -23.59 -15.14
CA THR A 202 13.28 -23.06 -16.24
C THR A 202 14.07 -22.05 -17.06
N LEU A 203 14.87 -21.19 -16.43
CA LEU A 203 15.76 -20.26 -17.14
C LEU A 203 16.84 -21.00 -17.95
N VAL A 204 17.41 -22.08 -17.41
CA VAL A 204 18.37 -22.92 -18.14
C VAL A 204 17.71 -23.58 -19.36
N SER A 205 16.49 -24.11 -19.21
CA SER A 205 15.70 -24.62 -20.34
C SER A 205 15.55 -23.55 -21.44
N LEU A 206 15.23 -22.31 -21.04
CA LEU A 206 15.09 -21.17 -21.95
C LEU A 206 16.41 -20.76 -22.62
N CYS A 207 17.55 -20.86 -21.92
CA CYS A 207 18.88 -20.61 -22.46
C CYS A 207 19.28 -21.66 -23.49
N ARG A 208 19.00 -22.95 -23.23
CA ARG A 208 19.24 -24.06 -24.18
C ARG A 208 18.46 -23.88 -25.50
N LYS A 209 17.34 -23.17 -25.44
CA LYS A 209 16.55 -22.73 -26.60
C LYS A 209 17.08 -21.45 -27.27
N GLY A 210 18.31 -21.02 -26.96
CA GLY A 210 19.02 -19.92 -27.63
C GLY A 210 18.92 -18.53 -26.98
N ARG A 211 18.30 -18.40 -25.80
CA ARG A 211 18.14 -17.09 -25.11
C ARG A 211 19.34 -16.77 -24.20
N THR A 212 19.75 -15.52 -24.16
CA THR A 212 20.79 -15.03 -23.25
C THR A 212 20.13 -14.42 -22.02
N ILE A 213 20.45 -14.92 -20.84
CA ILE A 213 19.77 -14.50 -19.60
C ILE A 213 20.81 -14.01 -18.61
N CYS A 214 20.62 -12.78 -18.12
CA CYS A 214 21.47 -12.14 -17.13
C CYS A 214 20.67 -11.90 -15.85
N VAL A 215 21.12 -12.48 -14.76
CA VAL A 215 20.41 -12.44 -13.48
C VAL A 215 21.29 -11.84 -12.41
N SER A 216 20.80 -10.87 -11.63
CA SER A 216 21.44 -10.53 -10.35
C SER A 216 20.95 -11.48 -9.28
N ILE A 217 21.87 -12.15 -8.58
CA ILE A 217 21.53 -13.06 -7.48
C ILE A 217 22.45 -12.75 -6.31
N HIS A 218 21.86 -12.67 -5.13
CA HIS A 218 22.59 -12.34 -3.92
C HIS A 218 23.25 -13.58 -3.27
N GLN A 219 22.56 -14.71 -3.18
CA GLN A 219 23.13 -16.01 -2.77
C GLN A 219 22.33 -17.17 -3.39
N PRO A 220 22.84 -17.81 -4.45
CA PRO A 220 22.25 -19.05 -4.93
C PRO A 220 22.68 -20.24 -4.06
N ARG A 221 21.82 -21.25 -3.97
CA ARG A 221 22.17 -22.60 -3.48
C ARG A 221 23.25 -23.24 -4.36
N SER A 222 23.91 -24.29 -3.86
CA SER A 222 24.93 -25.03 -4.61
C SER A 222 24.38 -25.66 -5.89
N ASP A 223 23.19 -26.27 -5.80
CA ASP A 223 22.50 -26.85 -6.97
C ASP A 223 22.14 -25.78 -8.03
N ILE A 224 21.75 -24.58 -7.59
CA ILE A 224 21.50 -23.42 -8.46
C ILE A 224 22.81 -22.86 -9.03
N PHE A 225 23.87 -22.83 -8.24
CA PHE A 225 25.18 -22.34 -8.66
C PHE A 225 25.73 -23.17 -9.82
N ASP A 226 25.56 -24.49 -9.77
CA ASP A 226 25.98 -25.41 -10.82
C ASP A 226 25.20 -25.25 -12.13
N LEU A 227 24.02 -24.64 -12.09
CA LEU A 227 23.21 -24.33 -13.27
C LEU A 227 23.72 -23.11 -14.06
N PHE A 228 24.59 -22.27 -13.49
CA PHE A 228 25.13 -21.11 -14.19
C PHE A 228 26.25 -21.47 -15.16
N ASP A 229 26.22 -20.87 -16.36
CA ASP A 229 27.29 -21.00 -17.33
C ASP A 229 28.44 -20.04 -17.03
N SER A 230 28.13 -18.82 -16.58
CA SER A 230 29.10 -17.74 -16.37
C SER A 230 28.77 -16.93 -15.12
N ILE A 231 29.82 -16.41 -14.48
CA ILE A 231 29.75 -15.66 -13.24
C ILE A 231 30.46 -14.32 -13.40
N VAL A 232 29.83 -13.27 -12.87
CA VAL A 232 30.42 -11.95 -12.67
C VAL A 232 30.36 -11.61 -11.18
N LEU A 233 31.52 -11.31 -10.59
CA LEU A 233 31.64 -10.91 -9.18
C LEU A 233 31.94 -9.41 -9.09
N LEU A 234 31.06 -8.68 -8.41
CA LEU A 234 31.20 -7.25 -8.14
C LEU A 234 31.42 -6.98 -6.66
N SER A 235 32.38 -6.11 -6.34
CA SER A 235 32.60 -5.60 -4.99
C SER A 235 32.77 -4.09 -5.01
N ARG A 236 31.96 -3.37 -4.22
CA ARG A 236 31.98 -1.88 -4.11
C ARG A 236 31.99 -1.10 -5.44
N GLY A 237 31.43 -1.67 -6.50
CA GLY A 237 31.35 -1.07 -7.84
C GLY A 237 32.50 -1.44 -8.78
N ASP A 238 33.51 -2.17 -8.29
CA ASP A 238 34.62 -2.72 -9.07
C ASP A 238 34.35 -4.19 -9.46
N LEU A 239 34.90 -4.60 -10.60
CA LEU A 239 34.83 -5.96 -11.12
C LEU A 239 35.98 -6.80 -10.57
N VAL A 240 35.66 -7.89 -9.88
CA VAL A 240 36.64 -8.81 -9.27
C VAL A 240 36.92 -10.03 -10.15
N TYR A 241 35.89 -10.52 -10.85
CA TYR A 241 35.99 -11.68 -11.74
C TYR A 241 34.87 -11.65 -12.78
N SER A 242 35.17 -12.09 -14.01
CA SER A 242 34.18 -12.33 -15.05
C SER A 242 34.62 -13.51 -15.92
N GLY A 243 33.89 -14.62 -15.90
CA GLY A 243 34.29 -15.80 -16.67
C GLY A 243 33.32 -16.98 -16.53
N ALA A 244 33.74 -18.14 -17.04
CA ALA A 244 32.97 -19.38 -16.94
C ALA A 244 32.92 -19.89 -15.49
N ARG A 245 31.77 -20.42 -15.06
CA ARG A 245 31.62 -20.96 -13.70
C ARG A 245 32.68 -22.02 -13.37
N ALA A 246 33.05 -22.88 -14.34
CA ALA A 246 33.99 -23.97 -14.12
C ALA A 246 35.40 -23.50 -13.66
N THR A 247 35.85 -22.33 -14.11
CA THR A 247 37.21 -21.83 -13.82
C THR A 247 37.28 -20.90 -12.61
N VAL A 248 36.12 -20.56 -12.01
CA VAL A 248 36.08 -19.60 -10.90
C VAL A 248 36.80 -20.12 -9.66
N LEU A 249 36.60 -21.39 -9.30
CA LEU A 249 37.23 -21.98 -8.10
C LEU A 249 38.74 -22.11 -8.28
N ASP A 250 39.21 -22.55 -9.45
CA ASP A 250 40.64 -22.64 -9.78
C ASP A 250 41.32 -21.27 -9.74
N TYR A 251 40.62 -20.21 -10.19
CA TYR A 251 41.14 -18.83 -10.14
C TYR A 251 41.38 -18.38 -8.69
N PHE A 252 40.42 -18.60 -7.79
CA PHE A 252 40.57 -18.24 -6.37
C PHE A 252 41.59 -19.12 -5.64
N ALA A 253 41.67 -20.42 -5.99
CA ALA A 253 42.70 -21.33 -5.47
C ALA A 253 44.11 -20.86 -5.84
N LYS A 254 44.34 -20.42 -7.09
CA LYS A 254 45.63 -19.83 -7.53
C LYS A 254 46.02 -18.57 -6.74
N LEU A 255 45.04 -17.83 -6.22
CA LEU A 255 45.24 -16.64 -5.39
C LEU A 255 45.38 -16.97 -3.90
N GLY A 256 45.39 -18.25 -3.51
CA GLY A 256 45.55 -18.71 -2.14
C GLY A 256 44.25 -18.92 -1.35
N TYR A 257 43.11 -19.02 -2.04
CA TYR A 257 41.80 -19.23 -1.42
C TYR A 257 41.19 -20.58 -1.85
N ASP A 258 41.35 -21.61 -1.03
CA ASP A 258 40.75 -22.95 -1.23
C ASP A 258 39.37 -23.09 -0.57
N ILE A 259 38.47 -23.86 -1.19
CA ILE A 259 37.11 -24.08 -0.70
C ILE A 259 37.06 -25.16 0.41
N PRO A 260 36.43 -24.89 1.57
CA PRO A 260 36.25 -25.90 2.63
C PRO A 260 35.18 -26.97 2.31
N ASP A 261 35.26 -28.13 2.96
CA ASP A 261 34.27 -29.21 2.83
C ASP A 261 32.86 -28.79 3.27
N GLN A 262 31.84 -29.29 2.54
CA GLN A 262 30.40 -29.05 2.80
C GLN A 262 29.98 -27.56 2.79
N VAL A 263 30.77 -26.70 2.14
CA VAL A 263 30.46 -25.29 1.91
C VAL A 263 29.96 -25.08 0.49
N ASN A 264 28.94 -24.24 0.35
CA ASN A 264 28.42 -23.83 -0.94
C ASN A 264 29.44 -22.93 -1.67
N PRO A 265 29.82 -23.24 -2.93
CA PRO A 265 30.75 -22.42 -3.70
C PRO A 265 30.38 -20.94 -3.82
N ALA A 266 29.09 -20.64 -3.99
CA ALA A 266 28.64 -19.25 -4.15
C ALA A 266 28.87 -18.43 -2.88
N ASP A 267 28.64 -19.06 -1.73
CA ASP A 267 28.82 -18.46 -0.41
C ASP A 267 30.29 -18.12 -0.18
N PHE A 268 31.19 -19.06 -0.46
CA PHE A 268 32.64 -18.86 -0.39
C PHE A 268 33.12 -17.66 -1.23
N LEU A 269 32.69 -17.56 -2.49
CA LEU A 269 33.08 -16.48 -3.39
C LEU A 269 32.62 -15.10 -2.91
N ILE A 270 31.41 -15.02 -2.35
CA ILE A 270 30.89 -13.76 -1.81
C ILE A 270 31.64 -13.36 -0.54
N ASP A 271 31.97 -14.32 0.33
CA ASP A 271 32.68 -14.06 1.57
C ASP A 271 34.09 -13.48 1.28
N VAL A 272 34.83 -14.07 0.34
CA VAL A 272 36.15 -13.59 -0.09
C VAL A 272 36.10 -12.19 -0.72
N THR A 273 35.02 -11.87 -1.45
CA THR A 273 34.88 -10.59 -2.17
C THR A 273 34.17 -9.49 -1.37
N SER A 274 33.62 -9.80 -0.19
CA SER A 274 32.95 -8.85 0.69
C SER A 274 33.93 -8.00 1.52
N VAL A 275 33.46 -6.87 2.05
CA VAL A 275 34.21 -6.00 2.98
C VAL A 275 33.37 -5.85 4.25
N ASP A 276 33.92 -6.16 5.43
CA ASP A 276 33.26 -5.91 6.71
C ASP A 276 33.36 -4.43 7.05
N ASN A 277 32.29 -3.79 7.52
CA ASN A 277 32.30 -2.36 7.90
C ASN A 277 32.06 -2.14 9.40
N ARG A 278 32.03 -3.20 10.22
CA ARG A 278 31.67 -3.09 11.65
C ARG A 278 32.86 -2.76 12.56
N ASP A 279 34.05 -3.21 12.20
CA ASP A 279 35.32 -2.92 12.88
C ASP A 279 36.23 -2.20 11.88
N GLU A 280 36.83 -1.09 12.30
CA GLU A 280 37.74 -0.30 11.46
C GLU A 280 38.91 -1.15 10.96
N LYS A 281 39.39 -2.12 11.79
CA LYS A 281 40.46 -3.05 11.40
C LYS A 281 40.01 -4.03 10.33
N ALA A 282 38.86 -4.67 10.52
CA ALA A 282 38.31 -5.62 9.54
C ALA A 282 37.90 -4.94 8.22
N GLU A 283 37.50 -3.67 8.28
CA GLU A 283 37.21 -2.87 7.09
C GLU A 283 38.48 -2.54 6.30
N GLU A 284 39.56 -2.20 6.97
CA GLU A 284 40.85 -1.93 6.34
C GLU A 284 41.41 -3.21 5.68
N GLU A 285 41.43 -4.33 6.40
CA GLU A 285 41.82 -5.64 5.88
C GLU A 285 40.94 -6.08 4.69
N GLY A 286 39.62 -5.89 4.80
CA GLY A 286 38.68 -6.24 3.73
C GLY A 286 38.86 -5.37 2.48
N LYS A 287 39.12 -4.07 2.63
CA LYS A 287 39.41 -3.15 1.52
C LYS A 287 40.71 -3.51 0.83
N GLU A 288 41.75 -3.81 1.59
CA GLU A 288 43.05 -4.22 1.05
C GLU A 288 42.92 -5.52 0.27
N ARG A 289 42.22 -6.53 0.83
CA ARG A 289 41.91 -7.78 0.13
C ARG A 289 41.20 -7.54 -1.20
N VAL A 290 40.12 -6.76 -1.21
CA VAL A 290 39.37 -6.47 -2.45
C VAL A 290 40.23 -5.71 -3.44
N LYS A 291 41.06 -4.76 -3.00
CA LYS A 291 41.97 -4.01 -3.87
C LYS A 291 42.97 -4.96 -4.56
N THR A 292 43.57 -5.88 -3.81
CA THR A 292 44.48 -6.90 -4.35
C THR A 292 43.78 -7.79 -5.38
N LEU A 293 42.54 -8.22 -5.10
CA LEU A 293 41.76 -9.03 -6.04
C LEU A 293 41.41 -8.27 -7.33
N VAL A 294 41.04 -6.98 -7.21
CA VAL A 294 40.73 -6.12 -8.37
C VAL A 294 41.99 -5.85 -9.20
N GLU A 295 43.14 -5.63 -8.56
CA GLU A 295 44.42 -5.46 -9.25
C GLU A 295 44.86 -6.74 -9.95
N ALA A 296 44.75 -7.89 -9.29
CA ALA A 296 45.04 -9.21 -9.88
C ALA A 296 44.16 -9.49 -11.12
N TRP A 297 42.88 -9.12 -11.07
CA TRP A 297 41.99 -9.25 -12.23
C TRP A 297 42.40 -8.31 -13.38
N LYS A 298 42.78 -7.07 -13.06
CA LYS A 298 43.25 -6.09 -14.06
C LYS A 298 44.56 -6.52 -14.72
N THR A 299 45.53 -7.02 -13.95
CA THR A 299 46.83 -7.46 -14.47
C THR A 299 46.71 -8.77 -15.25
N GLY A 300 45.89 -9.73 -14.77
CA GLY A 300 45.59 -10.97 -15.48
C GLY A 300 44.97 -10.74 -16.86
N ARG A 301 44.10 -9.72 -16.99
CA ARG A 301 43.48 -9.30 -18.25
C ARG A 301 44.50 -8.75 -19.27
N THR A 302 45.65 -8.26 -18.82
CA THR A 302 46.73 -7.72 -19.65
C THR A 302 47.91 -8.69 -19.87
N GLY A 303 48.09 -9.68 -18.99
CA GLY A 303 49.24 -10.59 -18.96
C GLY A 303 49.01 -11.93 -19.65
N GLU A 304 47.79 -12.44 -19.64
CA GLU A 304 47.35 -13.42 -20.64
C GLU A 304 46.86 -12.60 -21.83
N GLY A 305 47.42 -12.82 -23.03
CA GLY A 305 46.90 -12.27 -24.27
C GLY A 305 45.52 -12.79 -24.59
N ILE A 306 44.53 -12.55 -23.72
CA ILE A 306 43.12 -12.53 -24.06
C ILE A 306 42.92 -11.23 -24.86
N GLU A 307 43.54 -11.15 -26.03
CA GLU A 307 42.75 -10.75 -27.18
C GLU A 307 41.47 -11.57 -27.05
N MET A 308 40.30 -10.92 -27.04
CA MET A 308 39.11 -11.68 -27.40
C MET A 308 39.46 -12.32 -28.73
N GLU A 309 39.78 -13.61 -28.72
CA GLU A 309 39.93 -14.39 -29.91
C GLU A 309 38.54 -14.36 -30.52
N ILE A 310 38.35 -13.36 -31.38
CA ILE A 310 37.27 -13.33 -32.34
C ILE A 310 37.62 -14.54 -33.21
N LEU A 311 37.16 -15.72 -32.80
CA LEU A 311 36.77 -16.78 -33.70
C LEU A 311 35.71 -16.14 -34.59
N LEU A 312 36.17 -15.39 -35.59
CA LEU A 312 35.47 -15.23 -36.84
C LEU A 312 35.25 -16.67 -37.27
N PRO A 313 34.02 -17.22 -37.21
CA PRO A 313 33.79 -18.39 -38.01
C PRO A 313 34.09 -17.92 -39.43
N SER A 314 35.03 -18.57 -40.09
CA SER A 314 35.16 -18.57 -41.54
C SER A 314 33.87 -19.16 -42.10
N VAL A 315 32.81 -18.36 -42.06
CA VAL A 315 31.61 -18.60 -42.84
C VAL A 315 32.06 -18.30 -44.26
N GLU A 316 32.41 -19.36 -44.99
CA GLU A 316 32.41 -19.36 -46.43
C GLU A 316 31.21 -18.54 -46.91
N GLU A 317 31.47 -17.50 -47.69
CA GLU A 317 30.47 -16.72 -48.41
C GLU A 317 29.67 -17.65 -49.34
N LYS A 318 28.72 -18.39 -48.79
CA LYS A 318 27.52 -18.76 -49.54
C LYS A 318 26.59 -17.59 -49.38
N THR A 319 26.59 -16.77 -50.42
CA THR A 319 25.56 -15.83 -50.83
C THR A 319 24.15 -16.36 -50.53
N LYS A 320 23.73 -16.25 -49.27
CA LYS A 320 22.34 -16.00 -48.95
C LYS A 320 22.23 -14.50 -48.95
N GLU A 321 21.38 -14.02 -49.85
CA GLU A 321 20.90 -12.65 -49.93
C GLU A 321 20.90 -11.99 -48.54
N PRO A 322 21.29 -10.71 -48.41
CA PRO A 322 21.15 -10.02 -47.14
C PRO A 322 19.70 -10.22 -46.74
N CYS A 323 19.45 -11.02 -45.68
CA CYS A 323 18.12 -11.22 -45.14
C CYS A 323 17.58 -9.83 -45.01
N ALA A 324 16.65 -9.48 -45.91
CA ALA A 324 16.12 -8.15 -45.99
C ALA A 324 15.77 -7.81 -44.55
N PHE A 325 16.36 -6.73 -44.05
CA PHE A 325 15.92 -6.13 -42.81
C PHE A 325 14.45 -5.78 -43.07
N MET A 326 13.55 -6.75 -42.89
CA MET A 326 12.18 -6.47 -42.57
C MET A 326 12.33 -5.84 -41.20
N PRO A 327 12.07 -4.53 -41.05
CA PRO A 327 11.74 -4.03 -39.73
C PRO A 327 10.48 -4.81 -39.40
N ASN A 328 10.61 -5.93 -38.68
CA ASN A 328 9.44 -6.59 -38.16
C ASN A 328 8.98 -5.65 -37.07
N LYS A 329 8.19 -4.67 -37.52
CA LYS A 329 7.58 -3.61 -36.78
C LYS A 329 6.69 -4.40 -35.84
N GLN A 330 7.22 -4.77 -34.67
CA GLN A 330 6.48 -5.39 -33.58
C GLN A 330 5.53 -4.31 -33.06
N ILE A 331 4.54 -4.00 -33.89
CA ILE A 331 3.40 -3.20 -33.55
C ILE A 331 2.58 -4.20 -32.74
N GLY A 332 2.60 -4.05 -31.42
CA GLY A 332 1.68 -4.75 -30.52
C GLY A 332 0.22 -4.49 -30.91
N ALA A 333 -0.72 -4.68 -29.99
CA ALA A 333 -2.13 -4.49 -30.34
C ALA A 333 -2.37 -3.15 -31.08
N SER A 334 -3.22 -3.16 -32.11
CA SER A 334 -3.61 -1.94 -32.82
C SER A 334 -4.26 -0.97 -31.85
N PHE A 335 -4.39 0.32 -32.16
CA PHE A 335 -5.01 1.27 -31.22
C PHE A 335 -6.39 0.77 -30.72
N LEU A 336 -7.28 0.36 -31.64
CA LEU A 336 -8.59 -0.21 -31.29
C LEU A 336 -8.45 -1.55 -30.57
N GLY A 337 -7.48 -2.38 -30.96
CA GLY A 337 -7.16 -3.63 -30.28
C GLY A 337 -6.77 -3.40 -28.82
N GLN A 338 -5.85 -2.46 -28.54
CA GLN A 338 -5.43 -2.09 -27.19
C GLN A 338 -6.63 -1.65 -26.36
N THR A 339 -7.45 -0.74 -26.89
CA THR A 339 -8.66 -0.26 -26.20
C THR A 339 -9.63 -1.41 -25.89
N GLN A 340 -9.92 -2.29 -26.85
CA GLN A 340 -10.83 -3.42 -26.63
C GLN A 340 -10.30 -4.39 -25.57
N ILE A 341 -9.00 -4.72 -25.63
CA ILE A 341 -8.37 -5.66 -24.69
C ILE A 341 -8.35 -5.07 -23.27
N LEU A 342 -7.98 -3.79 -23.15
CA LEU A 342 -7.96 -3.08 -21.87
C LEU A 342 -9.38 -2.92 -21.32
N ALA A 343 -10.39 -2.74 -22.18
CA ALA A 343 -11.78 -2.69 -21.77
C ALA A 343 -12.25 -4.03 -21.20
N GLU A 344 -12.03 -5.13 -21.92
CA GLU A 344 -12.38 -6.48 -21.47
C GLU A 344 -11.68 -6.84 -20.15
N ARG A 345 -10.39 -6.50 -20.03
CA ARG A 345 -9.58 -6.68 -18.81
C ARG A 345 -10.17 -5.93 -17.63
N THR A 346 -10.42 -4.64 -17.83
CA THR A 346 -10.95 -3.76 -16.77
C THR A 346 -12.34 -4.20 -16.33
N PHE A 347 -13.20 -4.56 -17.28
CA PHE A 347 -14.55 -5.05 -16.99
C PHE A 347 -14.53 -6.33 -16.17
N ARG A 348 -13.64 -7.28 -16.50
CA ARG A 348 -13.50 -8.53 -15.75
C ARG A 348 -12.96 -8.31 -14.34
N ASN A 349 -11.93 -7.46 -14.21
CA ASN A 349 -11.37 -7.07 -12.91
C ASN A 349 -12.44 -6.43 -12.00
N LEU A 350 -13.29 -5.57 -12.58
CA LEU A 350 -14.41 -4.92 -11.90
C LEU A 350 -15.47 -5.93 -11.39
N LEU A 351 -15.83 -6.93 -12.19
CA LEU A 351 -16.79 -7.96 -11.78
C LEU A 351 -16.26 -8.89 -10.67
N GLN A 352 -14.93 -9.11 -10.62
CA GLN A 352 -14.29 -9.92 -9.60
C GLN A 352 -14.05 -9.15 -8.29
N ASP A 353 -13.97 -7.82 -8.35
CA ASP A 353 -13.95 -6.91 -7.20
C ASP A 353 -15.37 -6.71 -6.61
N ARG A 354 -15.90 -7.81 -6.06
CA ARG A 354 -17.28 -7.87 -5.55
C ARG A 354 -17.53 -6.87 -4.42
N LEU A 355 -16.56 -6.66 -3.53
CA LEU A 355 -16.76 -5.80 -2.36
C LEU A 355 -16.97 -4.36 -2.78
N THR A 356 -16.14 -3.86 -3.70
CA THR A 356 -16.25 -2.51 -4.22
C THR A 356 -17.48 -2.33 -5.10
N LEU A 357 -17.81 -3.32 -5.96
CA LEU A 357 -19.01 -3.25 -6.79
C LEU A 357 -20.30 -3.21 -5.94
N TRP A 358 -20.43 -4.09 -4.95
CA TRP A 358 -21.58 -4.08 -4.03
C TRP A 358 -21.60 -2.82 -3.17
N GLY A 359 -20.44 -2.30 -2.78
CA GLY A 359 -20.31 -1.02 -2.09
C GLY A 359 -20.91 0.14 -2.89
N SER A 360 -20.57 0.25 -4.18
CA SER A 360 -21.11 1.30 -5.06
C SER A 360 -22.62 1.17 -5.30
N VAL A 361 -23.15 -0.06 -5.41
CA VAL A 361 -24.61 -0.29 -5.53
C VAL A 361 -25.33 0.11 -4.25
N LEU A 362 -24.80 -0.31 -3.09
CA LEU A 362 -25.38 0.02 -1.78
C LEU A 362 -25.35 1.53 -1.54
N GLU A 363 -24.24 2.20 -1.86
CA GLU A 363 -24.08 3.65 -1.80
C GLU A 363 -25.17 4.36 -2.62
N VAL A 364 -25.36 3.98 -3.89
CA VAL A 364 -26.39 4.59 -4.74
C VAL A 364 -27.80 4.36 -4.20
N LEU A 365 -28.12 3.13 -3.77
CA LEU A 365 -29.45 2.81 -3.24
C LEU A 365 -29.75 3.59 -1.95
N THR A 366 -28.78 3.62 -1.03
CA THR A 366 -28.92 4.32 0.25
C THR A 366 -29.02 5.82 0.04
N LEU A 367 -28.20 6.41 -0.83
CA LEU A 367 -28.26 7.83 -1.11
C LEU A 367 -29.57 8.20 -1.84
N ALA A 368 -29.95 7.47 -2.91
CA ALA A 368 -31.16 7.78 -3.68
C ALA A 368 -32.42 7.72 -2.82
N THR A 369 -32.54 6.67 -2.00
CA THR A 369 -33.70 6.50 -1.11
C THR A 369 -33.70 7.55 0.00
N ALA A 370 -32.55 7.87 0.57
CA ALA A 370 -32.46 8.86 1.63
C ALA A 370 -32.79 10.27 1.12
N VAL A 371 -32.21 10.69 -0.01
CA VAL A 371 -32.52 12.00 -0.63
C VAL A 371 -33.98 12.02 -1.08
N GLY A 372 -34.47 10.95 -1.71
CA GLY A 372 -35.86 10.84 -2.12
C GLY A 372 -36.84 10.90 -0.95
N TYR A 373 -36.46 10.40 0.23
CA TYR A 373 -37.27 10.48 1.43
C TYR A 373 -37.22 11.87 2.09
N VAL A 374 -36.07 12.56 2.05
CA VAL A 374 -35.94 13.96 2.50
C VAL A 374 -36.88 14.87 1.69
N PHE A 375 -36.94 14.68 0.37
CA PHE A 375 -37.75 15.47 -0.55
C PHE A 375 -39.03 14.75 -0.99
N TYR A 376 -39.60 13.88 -0.14
CA TYR A 376 -40.74 13.06 -0.51
C TYR A 376 -41.97 13.89 -0.88
N LYS A 377 -42.44 13.76 -2.12
CA LYS A 377 -43.61 14.46 -2.71
C LYS A 377 -43.70 15.94 -2.32
N LEU A 378 -42.87 16.76 -2.97
CA LEU A 378 -42.84 18.21 -2.75
C LEU A 378 -44.16 18.89 -3.15
N ASP A 379 -44.64 19.76 -2.27
CA ASP A 379 -45.85 20.57 -2.44
C ASP A 379 -45.66 21.71 -3.47
N GLU A 380 -46.77 22.32 -3.90
CA GLU A 380 -46.76 23.43 -4.87
C GLU A 380 -46.75 24.82 -4.20
N THR A 381 -46.43 24.89 -2.92
CA THR A 381 -46.24 26.15 -2.19
C THR A 381 -44.89 26.80 -2.57
N GLN A 382 -44.66 28.05 -2.15
CA GLN A 382 -43.33 28.67 -2.30
C GLN A 382 -42.23 27.86 -1.60
N SER A 383 -42.53 27.26 -0.45
CA SER A 383 -41.62 26.36 0.27
C SER A 383 -41.31 25.08 -0.53
N GLY A 384 -42.31 24.53 -1.23
CA GLY A 384 -42.14 23.37 -2.10
C GLY A 384 -41.34 23.68 -3.38
N ILE A 385 -41.53 24.85 -4.00
CA ILE A 385 -40.71 25.32 -5.13
C ILE A 385 -39.24 25.48 -4.72
N LEU A 386 -38.97 26.04 -3.53
CA LEU A 386 -37.62 26.12 -2.97
C LEU A 386 -37.04 24.70 -2.73
N GLY A 387 -37.84 23.78 -2.20
CA GLY A 387 -37.48 22.37 -2.05
C GLY A 387 -37.10 21.71 -3.39
N ARG A 388 -37.85 21.99 -4.46
CA ARG A 388 -37.54 21.49 -5.82
C ARG A 388 -36.18 22.03 -6.31
N LYS A 389 -35.93 23.34 -6.18
CA LYS A 389 -34.63 23.95 -6.53
C LYS A 389 -33.48 23.29 -5.78
N SER A 390 -33.63 23.12 -4.45
CA SER A 390 -32.62 22.49 -3.59
C SER A 390 -32.34 21.05 -3.99
N MET A 391 -33.39 20.27 -4.26
CA MET A 391 -33.27 18.86 -4.65
C MET A 391 -32.54 18.70 -5.99
N LEU A 392 -32.83 19.54 -7.00
CA LEU A 392 -32.14 19.50 -8.29
C LEU A 392 -30.65 19.86 -8.16
N TYR A 393 -30.31 20.85 -7.33
CA TYR A 393 -28.91 21.20 -7.04
C TYR A 393 -28.19 20.06 -6.29
N ILE A 394 -28.85 19.47 -5.29
CA ILE A 394 -28.33 18.31 -4.54
C ILE A 394 -28.01 17.15 -5.48
N THR A 395 -28.92 16.86 -6.41
CA THR A 395 -28.77 15.81 -7.42
C THR A 395 -27.53 16.06 -8.28
N ALA A 396 -27.34 17.30 -8.72
CA ALA A 396 -26.19 17.70 -9.54
C ALA A 396 -24.85 17.75 -8.77
N SER A 397 -24.87 17.82 -7.43
CA SER A 397 -23.65 18.03 -6.62
C SER A 397 -23.25 16.81 -5.80
N VAL A 398 -24.14 16.27 -4.96
CA VAL A 398 -23.77 15.31 -3.91
C VAL A 398 -23.31 13.98 -4.47
N GLN A 399 -24.11 13.36 -5.35
CA GLN A 399 -23.74 12.08 -5.98
C GLN A 399 -22.40 12.18 -6.75
N ASN A 400 -22.19 13.30 -7.43
CA ASN A 400 -20.95 13.58 -8.16
C ASN A 400 -19.76 13.76 -7.20
N TYR A 401 -19.93 14.42 -6.06
CA TYR A 401 -18.86 14.55 -5.06
C TYR A 401 -18.38 13.19 -4.53
N LEU A 402 -19.33 12.32 -4.15
CA LEU A 402 -18.98 10.99 -3.62
C LEU A 402 -18.27 10.16 -4.70
N GLY A 403 -18.78 10.20 -5.93
CA GLY A 403 -18.14 9.59 -7.09
C GLY A 403 -16.71 10.09 -7.32
N LEU A 404 -16.45 11.39 -7.18
CA LEU A 404 -15.12 11.98 -7.34
C LEU A 404 -14.13 11.42 -6.31
N MET A 405 -14.48 11.46 -5.02
CA MET A 405 -13.58 11.04 -3.94
C MET A 405 -13.27 9.54 -3.99
N PHE A 406 -14.30 8.73 -4.22
CA PHE A 406 -14.13 7.28 -4.38
C PHE A 406 -13.23 6.94 -5.57
N MET A 407 -13.39 7.63 -6.71
CA MET A 407 -12.55 7.40 -7.89
C MET A 407 -11.10 7.83 -7.69
N ILE A 408 -10.85 8.94 -6.98
CA ILE A 408 -9.48 9.36 -6.63
C ILE A 408 -8.79 8.27 -5.80
N TYR A 409 -9.48 7.71 -4.81
CA TYR A 409 -8.95 6.60 -4.01
C TYR A 409 -8.63 5.38 -4.88
N LYS A 410 -9.59 4.90 -5.67
CA LYS A 410 -9.42 3.71 -6.53
C LYS A 410 -8.26 3.88 -7.53
N LEU A 411 -8.20 5.04 -8.20
CA LEU A 411 -7.17 5.32 -9.19
C LEU A 411 -5.78 5.46 -8.57
N SER A 412 -5.65 5.89 -7.31
CA SER A 412 -4.34 5.96 -6.63
C SER A 412 -3.64 4.60 -6.52
N MET A 413 -4.41 3.50 -6.48
CA MET A 413 -3.88 2.14 -6.47
C MET A 413 -3.64 1.61 -7.88
N GLU A 414 -4.61 1.74 -8.79
CA GLU A 414 -4.51 1.25 -10.18
C GLU A 414 -3.37 1.94 -10.96
N MET A 415 -3.10 3.20 -10.65
CA MET A 415 -2.07 3.98 -11.36
C MET A 415 -0.66 3.44 -11.14
N LYS A 416 -0.40 2.72 -10.04
CA LYS A 416 0.88 2.03 -9.81
C LYS A 416 1.13 0.96 -10.87
N VAL A 417 0.11 0.12 -11.13
CA VAL A 417 0.16 -0.92 -12.17
C VAL A 417 0.28 -0.28 -13.56
N PHE A 418 -0.47 0.79 -13.83
CA PHE A 418 -0.37 1.53 -15.09
C PHE A 418 1.04 2.07 -15.34
N ASP A 419 1.68 2.70 -14.35
CA ASP A 419 3.02 3.25 -14.49
C ASP A 419 4.05 2.14 -14.79
N ARG A 420 3.88 0.95 -14.20
CA ARG A 420 4.69 -0.25 -14.48
C ARG A 420 4.45 -0.82 -15.89
N GLU A 421 3.21 -1.04 -16.31
CA GLU A 421 2.88 -1.59 -17.64
C GLU A 421 3.33 -0.64 -18.77
N ARG A 422 3.33 0.67 -18.49
CA ARG A 422 3.85 1.70 -19.39
C ARG A 422 5.38 1.70 -19.50
N LEU A 423 6.10 1.44 -18.40
CA LEU A 423 7.56 1.23 -18.43
C LEU A 423 7.96 0.03 -19.30
N ASP A 424 7.06 -0.96 -19.41
CA ASP A 424 7.22 -2.15 -20.26
C ASP A 424 6.67 -1.93 -21.69
N LYS A 425 6.22 -0.70 -22.02
CA LYS A 425 5.69 -0.29 -23.33
C LYS A 425 4.53 -1.17 -23.83
N MET A 426 3.70 -1.71 -22.92
CA MET A 426 2.61 -2.62 -23.30
C MET A 426 1.46 -1.94 -24.05
N TYR A 427 1.15 -0.69 -23.73
CA TYR A 427 0.08 0.08 -24.37
C TYR A 427 0.28 1.59 -24.20
N GLY A 428 -0.44 2.37 -25.02
CA GLY A 428 -0.43 3.83 -24.94
C GLY A 428 -1.39 4.40 -23.90
N VAL A 429 -1.17 5.67 -23.54
CA VAL A 429 -2.04 6.40 -22.58
C VAL A 429 -3.49 6.48 -23.07
N ILE A 430 -3.70 6.86 -24.34
CA ILE A 430 -5.05 7.07 -24.89
C ILE A 430 -5.86 5.76 -24.97
N PRO A 431 -5.31 4.63 -25.47
CA PRO A 431 -6.01 3.35 -25.43
C PRO A 431 -6.45 2.91 -24.03
N TYR A 432 -5.63 3.18 -23.01
CA TYR A 432 -5.97 2.91 -21.61
C TYR A 432 -7.18 3.73 -21.14
N LEU A 433 -7.16 5.04 -21.38
CA LEU A 433 -8.26 5.93 -20.99
C LEU A 433 -9.58 5.55 -21.69
N LEU A 434 -9.52 5.25 -22.99
CA LEU A 434 -10.71 4.80 -23.74
C LEU A 434 -11.17 3.40 -23.32
N GLY A 435 -10.23 2.48 -23.07
CA GLY A 435 -10.57 1.11 -22.66
C GLY A 435 -11.27 1.10 -21.32
N TRP A 436 -10.80 1.94 -20.40
CA TRP A 436 -11.46 2.16 -19.12
C TRP A 436 -12.87 2.74 -19.29
N LEU A 437 -13.05 3.75 -20.15
CA LEU A 437 -14.36 4.34 -20.42
C LEU A 437 -15.34 3.27 -20.92
N VAL A 438 -14.95 2.49 -21.94
CA VAL A 438 -15.80 1.43 -22.52
C VAL A 438 -16.16 0.36 -21.48
N ALA A 439 -15.19 -0.09 -20.68
CA ALA A 439 -15.42 -1.10 -19.65
C ALA A 439 -16.44 -0.67 -18.59
N ASN A 440 -16.32 0.58 -18.15
CA ASN A 440 -17.09 1.11 -17.05
C ASN A 440 -18.39 1.77 -17.50
N PHE A 441 -18.57 2.01 -18.82
CA PHE A 441 -19.71 2.74 -19.37
C PHE A 441 -21.05 2.18 -18.89
N PHE A 442 -21.28 0.88 -19.12
CA PHE A 442 -22.56 0.25 -18.77
C PHE A 442 -22.84 0.29 -17.27
N LEU A 443 -21.85 -0.01 -16.43
CA LEU A 443 -22.03 -0.02 -14.98
C LEU A 443 -22.42 1.36 -14.45
N TYR A 444 -21.68 2.42 -14.82
CA TYR A 444 -21.98 3.75 -14.31
C TYR A 444 -23.27 4.34 -14.91
N VAL A 445 -23.65 3.96 -16.13
CA VAL A 445 -24.98 4.28 -16.68
C VAL A 445 -26.07 3.64 -15.83
N VAL A 446 -25.97 2.33 -15.53
CA VAL A 446 -26.95 1.63 -14.70
C VAL A 446 -27.04 2.24 -13.31
N LEU A 447 -25.90 2.53 -12.67
CA LEU A 447 -25.88 3.16 -11.35
C LEU A 447 -26.52 4.55 -11.36
N ALA A 448 -26.22 5.39 -12.36
CA ALA A 448 -26.82 6.71 -12.48
C ALA A 448 -28.32 6.65 -12.81
N CYS A 449 -28.76 5.70 -13.64
CA CYS A 449 -30.17 5.48 -13.93
C CYS A 449 -30.93 4.97 -12.70
N LEU A 450 -30.35 4.03 -11.94
CA LEU A 450 -30.93 3.52 -10.70
C LEU A 450 -31.14 4.66 -9.69
N PHE A 451 -30.11 5.49 -9.49
CA PHE A 451 -30.20 6.71 -8.68
C PHE A 451 -31.33 7.62 -9.16
N SER A 452 -31.37 7.89 -10.47
CA SER A 452 -32.29 8.83 -11.08
C SER A 452 -33.75 8.38 -10.97
N VAL A 453 -34.05 7.11 -11.28
CA VAL A 453 -35.41 6.56 -11.25
C VAL A 453 -35.99 6.62 -9.83
N ILE A 454 -35.22 6.17 -8.84
CA ILE A 454 -35.67 6.18 -7.44
C ILE A 454 -35.95 7.62 -7.00
N LEU A 455 -35.01 8.53 -7.23
CA LEU A 455 -35.11 9.90 -6.76
C LEU A 455 -36.24 10.69 -7.47
N TYR A 456 -36.41 10.49 -8.77
CA TYR A 456 -37.41 11.19 -9.59
C TYR A 456 -38.84 10.92 -9.13
N PHE A 457 -39.19 9.64 -8.95
CA PHE A 457 -40.53 9.23 -8.53
C PHE A 457 -40.79 9.52 -7.05
N MET A 458 -39.79 9.35 -6.17
CA MET A 458 -39.96 9.68 -4.75
C MET A 458 -40.18 11.18 -4.51
N SER A 459 -39.48 12.03 -5.27
CA SER A 459 -39.58 13.49 -5.10
C SER A 459 -40.87 14.09 -5.64
N GLY A 460 -41.62 13.35 -6.47
CA GLY A 460 -42.83 13.87 -7.12
C GLY A 460 -42.54 14.93 -8.18
N LEU A 461 -41.47 14.73 -8.96
CA LEU A 461 -41.18 15.55 -10.13
C LEU A 461 -42.22 15.38 -11.22
N ARG A 462 -42.26 16.30 -12.19
CA ARG A 462 -43.25 16.32 -13.28
C ARG A 462 -43.32 14.96 -13.99
N THR A 463 -44.50 14.39 -14.23
CA THR A 463 -44.66 13.06 -14.87
C THR A 463 -45.43 13.09 -16.19
N ASP A 464 -45.72 14.29 -16.71
CA ASP A 464 -46.57 14.52 -17.87
C ASP A 464 -46.07 13.82 -19.14
N GLU A 465 -44.75 13.85 -19.36
CA GLU A 465 -44.09 13.21 -20.49
C GLU A 465 -42.88 12.38 -20.04
N MET A 466 -42.71 11.20 -20.64
CA MET A 466 -41.55 10.33 -20.39
C MET A 466 -40.21 10.98 -20.77
N TRP A 467 -40.24 11.97 -21.67
CA TRP A 467 -39.07 12.77 -22.06
C TRP A 467 -38.38 13.42 -20.85
N HIS A 468 -39.15 13.93 -19.89
CA HIS A 468 -38.59 14.59 -18.70
C HIS A 468 -37.77 13.64 -17.82
N LEU A 469 -38.22 12.40 -17.67
CA LEU A 469 -37.43 11.36 -16.99
C LEU A 469 -36.15 11.04 -17.78
N GLY A 470 -36.24 10.95 -19.10
CA GLY A 470 -35.11 10.70 -19.99
C GLY A 470 -34.02 11.79 -19.89
N VAL A 471 -34.41 13.06 -19.89
CA VAL A 471 -33.50 14.20 -19.71
C VAL A 471 -32.87 14.22 -18.32
N PHE A 472 -33.65 13.95 -17.27
CA PHE A 472 -33.16 13.89 -15.90
C PHE A 472 -32.11 12.76 -15.74
N ALA A 473 -32.43 11.54 -16.17
CA ALA A 473 -31.52 10.41 -16.10
C ALA A 473 -30.29 10.60 -17.00
N GLY A 474 -30.47 11.06 -18.24
CA GLY A 474 -29.38 11.34 -19.18
C GLY A 474 -28.43 12.43 -18.68
N GLY A 475 -28.97 13.48 -18.06
CA GLY A 475 -28.18 14.54 -17.42
C GLY A 475 -27.32 14.01 -16.28
N ASN A 476 -27.88 13.17 -15.41
CA ASN A 476 -27.13 12.52 -14.32
C ASN A 476 -26.03 11.59 -14.82
N VAL A 477 -26.30 10.82 -15.88
CA VAL A 477 -25.29 9.98 -16.54
C VAL A 477 -24.11 10.84 -17.05
N LEU A 478 -24.39 11.94 -17.76
CA LEU A 478 -23.36 12.83 -18.28
C LEU A 478 -22.52 13.44 -17.16
N MET A 479 -23.15 13.96 -16.11
CA MET A 479 -22.43 14.52 -14.95
C MET A 479 -21.52 13.48 -14.27
N GLN A 480 -21.99 12.24 -14.12
CA GLN A 480 -21.19 11.16 -13.53
C GLN A 480 -19.90 10.90 -14.34
N PHE A 481 -19.96 10.89 -15.67
CA PHE A 481 -18.77 10.74 -16.51
C PHE A 481 -17.82 11.95 -16.43
N VAL A 482 -18.34 13.17 -16.39
CA VAL A 482 -17.51 14.38 -16.21
C VAL A 482 -16.76 14.33 -14.88
N THR A 483 -17.44 13.93 -13.81
CA THR A 483 -16.86 13.71 -12.48
C THR A 483 -15.71 12.71 -12.49
N ILE A 484 -15.88 11.60 -13.19
CA ILE A 484 -14.83 10.61 -13.39
C ILE A 484 -13.63 11.21 -14.14
N GLY A 485 -13.88 12.03 -15.17
CA GLY A 485 -12.84 12.77 -15.88
C GLY A 485 -12.02 13.68 -14.96
N TRP A 486 -12.69 14.37 -14.02
CA TRP A 486 -12.02 15.16 -12.98
C TRP A 486 -11.15 14.30 -12.06
N ALA A 487 -11.62 13.14 -11.61
CA ALA A 487 -10.82 12.23 -10.79
C ALA A 487 -9.51 11.81 -11.51
N TYR A 488 -9.61 11.48 -12.79
CA TYR A 488 -8.48 11.15 -13.65
C TYR A 488 -7.49 12.32 -13.81
N PHE A 489 -7.99 13.53 -13.98
CA PHE A 489 -7.17 14.72 -14.04
C PHE A 489 -6.39 14.93 -12.74
N CYS A 490 -7.05 14.83 -11.57
CA CYS A 490 -6.40 14.97 -10.27
C CYS A 490 -5.27 13.95 -10.04
N ILE A 491 -5.52 12.66 -10.33
CA ILE A 491 -4.52 11.60 -10.12
C ILE A 491 -3.36 11.63 -11.15
N SER A 492 -3.60 12.21 -12.33
CA SER A 492 -2.54 12.44 -13.31
C SER A 492 -1.50 13.43 -12.75
N TRP A 493 -1.97 14.44 -12.01
CA TRP A 493 -1.14 15.45 -11.38
C TRP A 493 -0.42 14.93 -10.12
N ALA A 494 -1.15 14.27 -9.22
CA ALA A 494 -0.64 13.71 -7.97
C ALA A 494 -0.92 12.21 -7.87
N ARG A 495 0.12 11.39 -7.58
CA ARG A 495 -0.04 9.93 -7.41
C ARG A 495 -0.50 9.53 -6.00
N ASP A 496 -0.34 10.44 -5.04
CA ASP A 496 -0.72 10.25 -3.65
C ASP A 496 -2.16 10.71 -3.41
N PHE A 497 -2.91 9.92 -2.64
CA PHE A 497 -4.32 10.17 -2.32
C PHE A 497 -4.51 11.52 -1.63
N ALA A 498 -3.68 11.86 -0.63
CA ALA A 498 -3.85 13.08 0.17
C ALA A 498 -3.74 14.37 -0.67
N THR A 499 -2.80 14.39 -1.62
CA THR A 499 -2.61 15.55 -2.51
C THR A 499 -3.65 15.56 -3.62
N ALA A 500 -4.00 14.39 -4.17
CA ALA A 500 -5.02 14.29 -5.22
C ALA A 500 -6.42 14.67 -4.71
N SER A 501 -6.79 14.25 -3.50
CA SER A 501 -8.07 14.59 -2.87
C SER A 501 -8.17 16.08 -2.52
N LEU A 502 -7.08 16.71 -2.06
CA LEU A 502 -7.00 18.17 -1.88
C LEU A 502 -7.34 18.91 -3.18
N ILE A 503 -6.71 18.52 -4.29
CA ILE A 503 -6.95 19.11 -5.61
C ILE A 503 -8.41 18.89 -6.02
N GLY A 504 -8.91 17.65 -5.91
CA GLY A 504 -10.29 17.30 -6.26
C GLY A 504 -11.33 18.07 -5.45
N ASN A 505 -11.17 18.14 -4.13
CA ASN A 505 -12.07 18.86 -3.23
C ASN A 505 -12.08 20.38 -3.50
N SER A 506 -10.91 20.95 -3.79
CA SER A 506 -10.78 22.37 -4.13
C SER A 506 -11.50 22.70 -5.44
N PHE A 507 -11.29 21.90 -6.50
CA PHE A 507 -11.99 22.10 -7.77
C PHE A 507 -13.50 21.89 -7.61
N PHE A 508 -13.94 20.82 -6.94
CA PHE A 508 -15.36 20.59 -6.72
C PHE A 508 -16.02 21.80 -6.03
N THR A 509 -15.39 22.35 -5.00
CA THR A 509 -15.92 23.54 -4.31
C THR A 509 -16.02 24.74 -5.24
N PHE A 510 -14.97 25.05 -6.01
CA PHE A 510 -14.99 26.13 -7.00
C PHE A 510 -16.16 26.00 -7.99
N LEU A 511 -16.35 24.79 -8.52
CA LEU A 511 -17.40 24.51 -9.51
C LEU A 511 -18.80 24.53 -8.88
N SER A 512 -18.93 24.04 -7.65
CA SER A 512 -20.19 23.97 -6.93
C SER A 512 -20.72 25.35 -6.54
N THR A 513 -19.85 26.25 -6.04
CA THR A 513 -20.22 27.63 -5.71
C THR A 513 -20.62 28.43 -6.96
N SER A 514 -20.07 28.08 -8.13
CA SER A 514 -20.41 28.69 -9.43
C SER A 514 -21.75 28.24 -10.04
N SER A 515 -22.46 27.30 -9.39
CA SER A 515 -23.65 26.64 -9.94
C SER A 515 -24.84 27.56 -10.22
N GLY A 516 -24.87 28.75 -9.64
CA GLY A 516 -26.02 29.66 -9.70
C GLY A 516 -27.05 29.40 -8.58
N PHE A 517 -26.86 28.35 -7.76
CA PHE A 517 -27.79 28.01 -6.67
C PHE A 517 -27.55 28.84 -5.40
N PHE A 518 -26.31 28.97 -4.92
CA PHE A 518 -26.01 29.74 -3.70
C PHE A 518 -25.89 31.24 -3.96
N ILE A 519 -25.25 31.59 -5.08
CA ILE A 519 -25.10 32.96 -5.55
C ILE A 519 -25.76 33.00 -6.93
N GLN A 520 -26.70 33.92 -7.12
CA GLN A 520 -27.30 34.15 -8.43
C GLN A 520 -26.23 34.50 -9.46
N VAL A 521 -26.36 33.98 -10.68
CA VAL A 521 -25.31 34.06 -11.73
C VAL A 521 -24.86 35.49 -12.02
N ASP A 522 -25.78 36.45 -11.97
CA ASP A 522 -25.49 37.86 -12.24
C ASP A 522 -24.76 38.57 -11.09
N GLN A 523 -24.86 38.02 -9.87
CA GLN A 523 -24.21 38.54 -8.67
C GLN A 523 -22.80 37.97 -8.46
N ILE A 524 -22.41 36.94 -9.22
CA ILE A 524 -21.04 36.40 -9.16
C ILE A 524 -20.05 37.52 -9.59
N PRO A 525 -18.95 37.74 -8.82
CA PRO A 525 -17.94 38.74 -9.17
C PRO A 525 -17.42 38.57 -10.59
N VAL A 526 -17.22 39.67 -11.31
CA VAL A 526 -16.89 39.68 -12.76
C VAL A 526 -15.65 38.82 -13.05
N TYR A 527 -14.64 38.85 -12.18
CA TYR A 527 -13.41 38.08 -12.32
C TYR A 527 -13.56 36.57 -12.11
N LEU A 528 -14.67 36.10 -11.51
CA LEU A 528 -15.00 34.67 -11.35
C LEU A 528 -16.12 34.21 -12.26
N ARG A 529 -16.86 35.13 -12.89
CA ARG A 529 -18.05 34.80 -13.66
C ARG A 529 -17.79 33.80 -14.79
N TRP A 530 -16.58 33.75 -15.36
CA TRP A 530 -16.20 32.77 -16.38
C TRP A 530 -16.09 31.33 -15.85
N PHE A 531 -15.92 31.10 -14.54
CA PHE A 531 -15.91 29.74 -13.98
C PHE A 531 -17.23 29.01 -14.17
N LYS A 532 -18.35 29.75 -14.28
CA LYS A 532 -19.66 29.17 -14.62
C LYS A 532 -19.63 28.42 -15.96
N GLU A 533 -18.78 28.85 -16.89
CA GLU A 533 -18.65 28.23 -18.22
C GLU A 533 -17.76 26.97 -18.21
N ILE A 534 -17.03 26.74 -17.11
CA ILE A 534 -16.21 25.53 -16.90
C ILE A 534 -16.92 24.54 -15.98
N SER A 535 -17.87 25.03 -15.17
CA SER A 535 -18.55 24.22 -14.17
C SER A 535 -19.58 23.28 -14.77
N TYR A 536 -19.27 21.98 -14.67
CA TYR A 536 -20.23 20.92 -15.00
C TYR A 536 -21.44 20.93 -14.06
N ILE A 537 -21.30 21.43 -12.83
CA ILE A 537 -22.40 21.53 -11.86
C ILE A 537 -23.37 22.62 -12.30
N THR A 538 -22.89 23.75 -12.82
CA THR A 538 -23.75 24.82 -13.38
C THR A 538 -24.57 24.29 -14.55
N TYR A 539 -23.94 23.61 -15.51
CA TYR A 539 -24.67 23.05 -16.67
C TYR A 539 -25.60 21.90 -16.28
N GLY A 540 -25.19 21.05 -15.35
CA GLY A 540 -26.00 19.99 -14.78
C GLY A 540 -27.25 20.52 -14.09
N TYR A 541 -27.07 21.45 -13.14
CA TYR A 541 -28.18 22.09 -12.44
C TYR A 541 -29.10 22.86 -13.41
N ARG A 542 -28.55 23.58 -14.38
CA ARG A 542 -29.31 24.27 -15.42
C ARG A 542 -30.15 23.30 -16.26
N LEU A 543 -29.61 22.16 -16.66
CA LEU A 543 -30.33 21.13 -17.42
C LEU A 543 -31.50 20.58 -16.60
N LEU A 544 -31.24 20.19 -15.34
CA LEU A 544 -32.26 19.65 -14.45
C LEU A 544 -33.36 20.68 -14.13
N ALA A 545 -33.00 21.95 -13.89
CA ALA A 545 -33.94 23.04 -13.64
C ALA A 545 -34.79 23.38 -14.87
N THR A 546 -34.18 23.46 -16.06
CA THR A 546 -34.91 23.71 -17.31
C THR A 546 -35.91 22.59 -17.59
N ASN A 547 -35.57 21.35 -17.26
CA ASN A 547 -36.45 20.20 -17.41
C ASN A 547 -37.70 20.26 -16.51
N GLU A 548 -37.57 20.77 -15.29
CA GLU A 548 -38.66 20.82 -14.32
C GLU A 548 -39.57 22.05 -14.46
N PHE A 549 -38.97 23.22 -14.74
CA PHE A 549 -39.68 24.51 -14.69
C PHE A 549 -40.17 25.02 -16.05
N THR A 550 -39.68 24.53 -17.19
CA THR A 550 -40.15 25.03 -18.49
C THR A 550 -41.61 24.61 -18.73
N ASN A 551 -42.48 25.56 -19.10
CA ASN A 551 -43.91 25.32 -19.35
C ASN A 551 -44.60 24.60 -18.17
N ASN A 552 -44.35 25.05 -16.94
CA ASN A 552 -44.94 24.49 -15.73
C ASN A 552 -45.45 25.62 -14.81
N GLU A 553 -46.64 25.45 -14.24
CA GLU A 553 -47.35 26.44 -13.41
C GLU A 553 -47.67 25.84 -12.04
N TYR A 554 -47.48 26.61 -10.96
CA TYR A 554 -47.68 26.16 -9.58
C TYR A 554 -48.82 26.92 -8.88
N ALA A 555 -49.61 26.22 -8.05
CA ALA A 555 -50.84 26.77 -7.46
C ALA A 555 -50.65 27.85 -6.37
N CYS A 556 -49.50 27.93 -5.68
CA CYS A 556 -49.12 28.98 -4.72
C CYS A 556 -50.27 29.59 -3.86
N PRO A 557 -50.93 28.81 -2.99
CA PRO A 557 -52.15 29.23 -2.28
C PRO A 557 -51.97 30.41 -1.31
N GLU A 558 -50.74 30.65 -0.82
CA GLU A 558 -50.42 31.70 0.17
C GLU A 558 -50.49 33.13 -0.42
N LEU A 559 -50.47 33.27 -1.74
CA LEU A 559 -50.45 34.57 -2.43
C LEU A 559 -51.85 35.09 -2.81
N GLY A 560 -52.92 34.37 -2.47
CA GLY A 560 -54.31 34.78 -2.71
C GLY A 560 -54.70 34.98 -4.19
N THR A 561 -53.81 34.64 -5.11
CA THR A 561 -53.97 34.72 -6.56
C THR A 561 -54.04 33.29 -7.09
N ASN A 562 -55.10 32.95 -7.82
CA ASN A 562 -55.31 31.61 -8.40
C ASN A 562 -54.27 31.32 -9.52
N GLY A 563 -53.00 31.14 -9.17
CA GLY A 563 -51.91 30.77 -10.10
C GLY A 563 -51.44 31.87 -11.07
N GLN A 564 -52.00 33.08 -11.02
CA GLN A 564 -51.66 34.18 -11.95
C GLN A 564 -50.47 35.06 -11.52
N ASP A 565 -49.86 34.79 -10.36
CA ASP A 565 -48.69 35.53 -9.90
C ASP A 565 -47.44 35.16 -10.72
N PRO A 566 -46.71 36.14 -11.29
CA PRO A 566 -45.47 35.88 -12.01
C PRO A 566 -44.45 35.05 -11.23
N ARG A 567 -44.48 35.07 -9.89
CA ARG A 567 -43.57 34.31 -9.00
C ARG A 567 -43.80 32.80 -9.01
N CYS A 568 -44.97 32.36 -9.48
CA CYS A 568 -45.38 30.96 -9.51
C CYS A 568 -45.36 30.36 -10.92
N GLN A 569 -44.92 31.15 -11.90
CA GLN A 569 -44.63 30.71 -13.26
C GLN A 569 -43.20 30.19 -13.36
N GLY A 570 -43.04 29.02 -14.00
CA GLY A 570 -41.75 28.38 -14.20
C GLY A 570 -40.74 29.22 -14.98
N GLU A 571 -41.17 30.01 -15.96
CA GLU A 571 -40.30 30.90 -16.75
C GLU A 571 -39.69 32.01 -15.89
N SER A 572 -40.47 32.59 -14.98
CA SER A 572 -39.98 33.58 -14.02
C SER A 572 -39.00 32.97 -13.03
N ILE A 573 -39.25 31.72 -12.61
CA ILE A 573 -38.32 30.96 -11.76
C ILE A 573 -36.99 30.74 -12.48
N LEU A 574 -36.99 30.32 -13.75
CA LEU A 574 -35.77 30.15 -14.54
C LEU A 574 -35.03 31.47 -14.77
N LYS A 575 -35.77 32.54 -15.05
CA LYS A 575 -35.21 33.90 -15.18
C LYS A 575 -34.55 34.36 -13.87
N SER A 576 -35.13 34.05 -12.70
CA SER A 576 -34.54 34.37 -11.40
C SER A 576 -33.23 33.63 -11.13
N LEU A 577 -33.03 32.45 -11.73
CA LEU A 577 -31.79 31.68 -11.65
C LEU A 577 -30.74 32.13 -12.70
N GLY A 578 -31.11 33.06 -13.59
CA GLY A 578 -30.26 33.47 -14.72
C GLY A 578 -30.22 32.45 -15.87
N PHE A 579 -31.23 31.59 -15.98
CA PHE A 579 -31.32 30.55 -17.00
C PHE A 579 -32.34 30.91 -18.10
N LYS A 580 -32.01 30.57 -19.35
CA LYS A 580 -32.93 30.69 -20.48
C LYS A 580 -33.94 29.54 -20.48
N SER A 581 -35.21 29.84 -20.72
CA SER A 581 -36.26 28.83 -20.90
C SER A 581 -36.02 28.01 -22.18
N ASN A 582 -36.39 26.72 -22.15
CA ASN A 582 -36.30 25.79 -23.28
C ASN A 582 -34.87 25.56 -23.86
N ASP A 583 -33.81 25.81 -23.08
CA ASP A 583 -32.41 25.61 -23.51
C ASP A 583 -31.82 24.29 -22.97
N TYR A 584 -32.12 23.19 -23.65
CA TYR A 584 -31.57 21.85 -23.34
C TYR A 584 -30.23 21.58 -24.03
N THR A 585 -29.98 22.17 -25.20
CA THR A 585 -28.84 21.83 -26.05
C THR A 585 -27.53 22.36 -25.50
N THR A 586 -27.51 23.60 -25.01
CA THR A 586 -26.31 24.23 -24.47
C THR A 586 -25.69 23.44 -23.31
N PRO A 587 -26.43 23.07 -22.24
CA PRO A 587 -25.84 22.33 -21.13
C PRO A 587 -25.39 20.91 -21.53
N ILE A 588 -26.12 20.21 -22.40
CA ILE A 588 -25.73 18.87 -22.85
C ILE A 588 -24.40 18.91 -23.63
N VAL A 589 -24.28 19.83 -24.59
CA VAL A 589 -23.05 19.99 -25.38
C VAL A 589 -21.88 20.40 -24.48
N ALA A 590 -22.12 21.34 -23.54
CA ALA A 590 -21.08 21.79 -22.62
C ALA A 590 -20.56 20.66 -21.72
N LEU A 591 -21.42 19.78 -21.19
CA LEU A 591 -21.01 18.61 -20.40
C LEU A 591 -20.15 17.63 -21.21
N ILE A 592 -20.53 17.35 -22.46
CA ILE A 592 -19.77 16.47 -23.36
C ILE A 592 -18.39 17.07 -23.67
N VAL A 593 -18.34 18.37 -23.98
CA VAL A 593 -17.10 19.09 -24.26
C VAL A 593 -16.19 19.13 -23.02
N ASN A 594 -16.76 19.35 -21.83
CA ASN A 594 -16.01 19.36 -20.57
C ASN A 594 -15.32 18.01 -20.33
N TYR A 595 -16.05 16.91 -20.50
CA TYR A 595 -15.49 15.56 -20.40
C TYR A 595 -14.36 15.35 -21.41
N ALA A 596 -14.57 15.72 -22.68
CA ALA A 596 -13.55 15.56 -23.72
C ALA A 596 -12.26 16.33 -23.41
N ILE A 597 -12.37 17.57 -22.93
CA ILE A 597 -11.22 18.40 -22.54
C ILE A 597 -10.46 17.76 -21.36
N LEU A 598 -11.15 17.30 -20.31
CA LEU A 598 -10.52 16.67 -19.15
C LEU A 598 -9.75 15.40 -19.52
N MET A 599 -10.33 14.57 -20.38
CA MET A 599 -9.69 13.35 -20.86
C MET A 599 -8.47 13.68 -21.74
N PHE A 600 -8.55 14.72 -22.57
CA PHE A 600 -7.41 15.21 -23.35
C PHE A 600 -6.27 15.73 -22.44
N LEU A 601 -6.59 16.57 -21.45
CA LEU A 601 -5.61 17.11 -20.49
C LEU A 601 -4.97 15.99 -19.67
N THR A 602 -5.76 15.02 -19.20
CA THR A 602 -5.25 13.83 -18.51
C THR A 602 -4.26 13.07 -19.40
N GLY A 603 -4.63 12.84 -20.66
CA GLY A 603 -3.76 12.19 -21.66
C GLY A 603 -2.45 12.96 -21.87
N LEU A 604 -2.51 14.29 -21.93
CA LEU A 604 -1.35 15.17 -22.08
C LEU A 604 -0.43 15.11 -20.85
N VAL A 605 -0.97 15.26 -19.64
CA VAL A 605 -0.21 15.23 -18.38
C VAL A 605 0.48 13.88 -18.21
N LEU A 606 -0.26 12.79 -18.41
CA LEU A 606 0.33 11.44 -18.36
C LEU A 606 1.43 11.29 -19.41
N ARG A 607 1.28 11.83 -20.62
CA ARG A 607 2.31 11.75 -21.66
C ARG A 607 3.57 12.55 -21.32
N LEU A 608 3.43 13.76 -20.77
CA LEU A 608 4.53 14.68 -20.48
C LEU A 608 5.29 14.37 -19.18
N LYS A 609 4.60 13.85 -18.15
CA LYS A 609 5.23 13.58 -16.86
C LYS A 609 6.21 12.40 -16.99
N PRO A 610 7.53 12.60 -16.76
CA PRO A 610 8.50 11.52 -16.85
C PRO A 610 8.16 10.45 -15.80
N HIS A 611 8.38 9.17 -16.17
CA HIS A 611 8.19 8.03 -15.28
C HIS A 611 8.88 8.35 -13.95
N SER A 612 8.12 8.43 -12.85
CA SER A 612 8.70 8.75 -11.56
C SER A 612 9.52 7.56 -11.09
N GLY A 613 10.80 7.55 -11.46
CA GLY A 613 11.80 6.72 -10.82
C GLY A 613 11.84 7.05 -9.33
N VAL A 614 12.10 6.03 -8.52
CA VAL A 614 12.23 6.11 -7.06
C VAL A 614 13.15 7.29 -6.71
N ARG A 615 12.63 8.32 -6.02
CA ARG A 615 13.46 9.42 -5.52
C ARG A 615 14.37 8.86 -4.43
N HIS A 616 15.68 8.89 -4.65
CA HIS A 616 16.66 8.47 -3.66
C HIS A 616 16.59 9.41 -2.44
N ALA A 617 16.43 8.83 -1.24
CA ALA A 617 16.29 9.57 0.02
C ALA A 617 17.54 10.38 0.41
N SER A 618 18.65 10.23 -0.32
CA SER A 618 19.85 11.05 -0.15
C SER A 618 19.61 12.55 -0.38
N ALA A 619 18.47 12.94 -0.97
CA ALA A 619 18.08 14.34 -1.13
C ALA A 619 17.38 14.96 0.11
N ILE A 620 16.85 14.16 1.06
CA ILE A 620 16.02 14.67 2.16
C ILE A 620 16.86 15.01 3.41
N MET A 621 18.10 14.55 3.51
CA MET A 621 18.97 14.81 4.66
C MET A 621 20.37 15.23 4.21
N ARG A 622 20.51 16.52 3.89
CA ARG A 622 21.81 17.20 3.92
C ARG A 622 21.61 18.62 4.45
N LYS A 623 21.21 18.74 5.72
CA LYS A 623 21.21 20.05 6.40
C LYS A 623 21.54 20.05 7.90
N ASN A 624 22.08 18.95 8.45
CA ASN A 624 22.75 18.95 9.75
C ASN A 624 24.04 18.13 9.63
N GLY A 625 24.95 18.60 8.78
CA GLY A 625 26.36 18.23 8.86
C GLY A 625 27.07 19.36 9.58
N ASP A 626 27.12 19.28 10.90
CA ASP A 626 28.17 19.80 11.77
C ASP A 626 27.78 19.53 13.22
N LYS A 627 28.14 18.33 13.67
CA LYS A 627 28.47 17.94 15.04
C LYS A 627 29.02 16.51 14.99
N LYS A 628 30.16 16.35 14.32
CA LYS A 628 31.15 15.38 14.78
C LYS A 628 31.74 16.02 16.03
N ASP A 629 31.31 15.59 17.21
CA ASP A 629 32.12 15.58 18.43
C ASP A 629 31.33 14.99 19.59
N ARG A 630 32.02 14.10 20.33
CA ARG A 630 31.60 13.28 21.49
C ARG A 630 30.91 11.94 21.20
N THR A 631 31.68 10.99 20.67
CA THR A 631 31.48 9.54 20.90
C THR A 631 32.81 8.80 20.82
N LEU A 632 33.77 9.21 21.64
CA LEU A 632 35.01 8.48 21.91
C LEU A 632 35.29 8.66 23.41
N ALA A 633 34.65 7.80 24.22
CA ALA A 633 34.96 7.50 25.62
C ALA A 633 33.84 6.64 26.23
N ILE A 634 33.50 5.49 25.63
CA ILE A 634 32.68 4.47 26.31
C ILE A 634 33.13 3.06 25.90
N ASP A 635 34.45 2.80 25.87
CA ASP A 635 34.98 1.46 25.60
C ASP A 635 35.62 0.79 26.83
N GLU A 636 35.66 1.42 28.01
CA GLU A 636 36.37 0.84 29.18
C GLU A 636 35.59 0.79 30.51
N GLU A 637 34.33 1.23 30.59
CA GLU A 637 33.53 1.08 31.82
C GLU A 637 32.17 0.43 31.55
N MET A 638 32.11 -0.89 31.32
CA MET A 638 30.83 -1.61 31.34
C MET A 638 30.95 -3.13 31.57
N GLN A 639 31.48 -3.51 32.74
CA GLN A 639 31.29 -4.85 33.32
C GLN A 639 30.66 -4.78 34.72
N ARG A 640 29.51 -4.13 34.86
CA ARG A 640 28.68 -4.23 36.08
C ARG A 640 27.37 -4.97 35.80
N GLY A 641 27.36 -6.23 36.23
CA GLY A 641 26.21 -7.01 36.68
C GLY A 641 24.96 -7.01 35.79
N GLU A 642 24.95 -7.79 34.71
CA GLU A 642 23.67 -8.22 34.12
C GLU A 642 22.98 -9.19 35.09
N ALA A 643 21.76 -8.87 35.50
CA ALA A 643 20.90 -9.81 36.22
C ALA A 643 20.72 -11.07 35.35
N SER A 644 21.01 -12.25 35.93
CA SER A 644 20.93 -13.53 35.22
C SER A 644 19.52 -13.74 34.67
N VAL A 645 19.39 -13.88 33.35
CA VAL A 645 18.09 -14.15 32.71
C VAL A 645 17.59 -15.52 33.18
N PRO A 646 16.31 -15.64 33.59
CA PRO A 646 15.74 -16.94 33.96
C PRO A 646 15.74 -17.87 32.75
N ARG A 647 16.48 -18.98 32.86
CA ARG A 647 16.54 -20.06 31.88
C ARG A 647 15.19 -20.75 31.78
N ILE A 648 14.48 -20.76 30.65
CA ILE A 648 13.12 -21.34 30.49
C ILE A 648 13.11 -22.34 29.34
N ASP A 649 12.96 -23.62 29.63
CA ASP A 649 12.81 -24.66 28.61
C ASP A 649 11.34 -24.75 28.14
N ILE A 650 11.11 -24.98 26.85
CA ILE A 650 9.77 -25.15 26.27
C ILE A 650 9.62 -26.56 25.70
N ARG A 651 8.52 -27.23 26.05
CA ARG A 651 8.20 -28.58 25.57
C ARG A 651 6.81 -28.64 24.94
N LEU A 652 6.72 -29.35 23.82
CA LEU A 652 5.48 -29.64 23.11
C LEU A 652 5.16 -31.13 23.26
N ASP A 653 3.95 -31.46 23.69
CA ASP A 653 3.46 -32.83 23.80
C ASP A 653 2.21 -33.03 22.92
N ASP A 654 2.39 -33.73 21.79
CA ASP A 654 1.33 -34.11 20.83
C ASP A 654 0.45 -32.94 20.35
N VAL A 655 1.08 -31.79 20.11
CA VAL A 655 0.36 -30.58 19.73
C VAL A 655 -0.17 -30.70 18.30
N SER A 656 -1.48 -30.55 18.13
CA SER A 656 -2.17 -30.54 16.83
C SER A 656 -3.13 -29.37 16.73
N LEU A 657 -3.35 -28.92 15.49
CA LEU A 657 -4.19 -27.76 15.19
C LEU A 657 -5.05 -28.03 13.95
N TYR A 658 -6.36 -27.83 14.10
CA TYR A 658 -7.35 -28.06 13.05
C TYR A 658 -8.17 -26.79 12.78
N ILE A 659 -8.48 -26.52 11.51
CA ILE A 659 -9.47 -25.51 11.10
C ILE A 659 -10.73 -26.20 10.59
N SER A 660 -11.87 -25.84 11.16
CA SER A 660 -13.19 -26.21 10.66
C SER A 660 -13.89 -25.00 10.02
N LYS A 661 -14.52 -25.20 8.85
CA LYS A 661 -15.43 -24.23 8.23
C LYS A 661 -16.86 -24.59 8.59
N LYS A 662 -17.65 -23.65 9.12
CA LYS A 662 -19.09 -23.84 9.32
C LYS A 662 -19.78 -23.94 7.96
N ALA A 663 -20.63 -24.96 7.78
CA ALA A 663 -21.44 -25.13 6.58
C ALA A 663 -22.48 -24.00 6.45
N TYR A 664 -22.75 -23.57 5.21
CA TYR A 664 -23.90 -22.72 4.93
C TYR A 664 -25.19 -23.52 5.14
N PRO A 665 -26.22 -22.99 5.80
CA PRO A 665 -27.48 -23.73 6.05
C PRO A 665 -28.26 -24.08 4.77
N ALA A 666 -27.80 -23.66 3.58
CA ALA A 666 -28.45 -23.90 2.29
C ALA A 666 -27.84 -25.07 1.48
N LYS A 667 -26.77 -25.73 1.95
CA LYS A 667 -26.18 -26.92 1.31
C LYS A 667 -25.71 -27.90 2.38
N GLU A 668 -26.18 -29.14 2.32
CA GLU A 668 -25.68 -30.29 3.09
C GLU A 668 -24.25 -30.66 2.67
N THR A 669 -23.30 -29.73 2.83
CA THR A 669 -21.87 -30.01 2.72
C THR A 669 -21.32 -30.23 4.12
N THR A 670 -20.82 -31.44 4.37
CA THR A 670 -20.09 -31.81 5.58
C THR A 670 -19.01 -30.78 5.90
N ALA A 671 -18.93 -30.33 7.17
CA ALA A 671 -17.90 -29.39 7.61
C ALA A 671 -16.51 -29.95 7.30
N THR A 672 -15.78 -29.32 6.38
CA THR A 672 -14.41 -29.74 6.04
C THR A 672 -13.47 -29.34 7.18
N VAL A 673 -12.92 -30.32 7.88
CA VAL A 673 -11.85 -30.13 8.87
C VAL A 673 -10.51 -30.30 8.17
N THR A 674 -9.72 -29.24 8.15
CA THR A 674 -8.38 -29.23 7.53
C THR A 674 -7.33 -29.19 8.64
N PRO A 675 -6.46 -30.21 8.77
CA PRO A 675 -5.36 -30.18 9.73
C PRO A 675 -4.24 -29.23 9.25
N ILE A 676 -3.67 -28.45 10.18
CA ILE A 676 -2.52 -27.58 9.92
C ILE A 676 -1.25 -28.10 10.59
N LEU A 677 -1.38 -28.57 11.84
CA LEU A 677 -0.31 -29.17 12.64
C LEU A 677 -0.79 -30.52 13.17
N GLN A 678 0.08 -31.53 13.19
CA GLN A 678 -0.28 -32.89 13.58
C GLN A 678 0.79 -33.51 14.48
N ASN A 679 0.41 -33.87 15.71
CA ASN A 679 1.18 -34.65 16.68
C ASN A 679 2.63 -34.16 16.84
N ILE A 680 2.81 -32.85 17.03
CA ILE A 680 4.15 -32.26 17.20
C ILE A 680 4.60 -32.48 18.64
N THR A 681 5.65 -33.29 18.81
CA THR A 681 6.41 -33.45 20.06
C THR A 681 7.83 -32.95 19.84
N ALA A 682 8.24 -31.93 20.60
CA ALA A 682 9.55 -31.30 20.48
C ALA A 682 9.95 -30.60 21.78
N GLU A 683 11.25 -30.41 21.97
CA GLU A 683 11.82 -29.70 23.12
C GLU A 683 12.75 -28.58 22.66
N PHE A 684 12.68 -27.44 23.36
CA PHE A 684 13.48 -26.24 23.13
C PHE A 684 14.18 -25.86 24.45
N PRO A 685 15.41 -26.35 24.67
CA PRO A 685 16.17 -26.10 25.89
C PRO A 685 16.67 -24.66 25.98
N SER A 686 16.86 -24.21 27.21
CA SER A 686 17.42 -22.92 27.56
C SER A 686 18.93 -22.86 27.35
N GLY A 687 19.41 -21.67 27.03
CA GLY A 687 20.80 -21.43 26.66
C GLY A 687 21.19 -21.98 25.28
N GLN A 688 20.23 -22.50 24.52
CA GLN A 688 20.44 -23.11 23.21
C GLN A 688 19.69 -22.35 22.10
N LEU A 689 20.30 -22.32 20.92
CA LEU A 689 19.70 -21.86 19.69
C LEU A 689 18.96 -23.03 19.04
N SER A 690 17.63 -22.99 19.13
CA SER A 690 16.73 -23.99 18.56
C SER A 690 16.15 -23.51 17.23
N VAL A 691 16.17 -24.38 16.22
CA VAL A 691 15.72 -24.02 14.87
C VAL A 691 14.59 -24.92 14.39
N ILE A 692 13.54 -24.30 13.86
CA ILE A 692 12.44 -24.98 13.18
C ILE A 692 12.69 -24.89 11.68
N LEU A 693 13.04 -26.02 11.07
CA LEU A 693 13.25 -26.18 9.64
C LEU A 693 12.02 -26.81 8.99
N GLY A 694 11.69 -26.37 7.79
CA GLY A 694 10.63 -26.99 6.99
C GLY A 694 10.33 -26.22 5.72
N ALA A 695 9.73 -26.91 4.75
CA ALA A 695 9.30 -26.29 3.50
C ALA A 695 8.25 -25.17 3.71
N SER A 696 7.98 -24.39 2.66
CA SER A 696 6.86 -23.44 2.68
C SER A 696 5.54 -24.20 2.88
N GLY A 697 4.67 -23.69 3.76
CA GLY A 697 3.43 -24.38 4.13
C GLY A 697 3.58 -25.59 5.08
N ALA A 698 4.77 -25.80 5.68
CA ALA A 698 4.97 -26.78 6.74
C ALA A 698 4.34 -26.38 8.10
N GLY A 699 3.78 -25.17 8.22
CA GLY A 699 3.15 -24.70 9.46
C GLY A 699 4.09 -24.01 10.45
N LYS A 700 5.32 -23.64 10.04
CA LYS A 700 6.33 -22.98 10.90
C LYS A 700 5.80 -21.73 11.61
N SER A 701 5.38 -20.71 10.87
CA SER A 701 4.83 -19.47 11.43
C SER A 701 3.55 -19.71 12.24
N THR A 702 2.77 -20.73 11.89
CA THR A 702 1.59 -21.14 12.66
C THR A 702 1.98 -21.71 14.02
N LEU A 703 3.00 -22.58 14.06
CA LEU A 703 3.56 -23.13 15.29
C LEU A 703 4.18 -22.03 16.17
N LEU A 704 4.91 -21.08 15.58
CA LEU A 704 5.46 -19.93 16.33
C LEU A 704 4.37 -19.06 16.96
N ASN A 705 3.26 -18.79 16.25
CA ASN A 705 2.13 -18.06 16.83
C ASN A 705 1.45 -18.86 17.96
N LEU A 706 1.37 -20.18 17.81
CA LEU A 706 0.83 -21.07 18.85
C LEU A 706 1.70 -21.07 20.10
N LEU A 707 3.03 -21.16 19.96
CA LEU A 707 4.02 -21.04 21.03
C LEU A 707 3.96 -19.70 21.78
N MET A 708 3.38 -18.67 21.16
CA MET A 708 3.21 -17.35 21.74
C MET A 708 1.81 -17.14 22.35
N GLY A 709 0.96 -18.17 22.34
CA GLY A 709 -0.43 -18.07 22.77
C GLY A 709 -1.27 -17.10 21.92
N ARG A 710 -0.87 -16.85 20.67
CA ARG A 710 -1.58 -15.93 19.76
C ARG A 710 -2.72 -16.66 19.05
N PRO A 711 -3.97 -16.17 19.11
CA PRO A 711 -5.09 -16.80 18.41
C PRO A 711 -4.89 -16.68 16.90
N LEU A 712 -5.13 -17.78 16.18
CA LEU A 712 -5.11 -17.78 14.72
C LEU A 712 -6.38 -17.11 14.19
N HIS A 713 -6.22 -15.93 13.60
CA HIS A 713 -7.32 -15.21 12.99
C HIS A 713 -7.93 -16.03 11.85
N THR A 714 -9.12 -16.51 12.12
CA THR A 714 -9.96 -17.17 11.14
C THR A 714 -11.22 -16.31 10.96
N GLY A 715 -11.76 -16.24 9.75
CA GLY A 715 -12.95 -15.44 9.46
C GLY A 715 -14.14 -15.82 10.36
N PRO A 716 -15.23 -15.03 10.37
CA PRO A 716 -16.37 -15.24 11.27
C PRO A 716 -17.05 -16.62 11.13
N LEU A 717 -16.79 -17.35 10.03
CA LEU A 717 -17.36 -18.66 9.71
C LEU A 717 -16.39 -19.83 9.98
N THR A 718 -15.23 -19.58 10.58
CA THR A 718 -14.17 -20.58 10.77
C THR A 718 -13.78 -20.68 12.22
N GLN A 719 -13.56 -21.90 12.70
CA GLN A 719 -13.19 -22.17 14.09
C GLN A 719 -11.92 -23.01 14.13
N THR A 720 -11.00 -22.62 15.01
CA THR A 720 -9.74 -23.32 15.27
C THR A 720 -9.88 -24.19 16.51
N THR A 721 -9.42 -25.45 16.41
CA THR A 721 -9.35 -26.38 17.54
C THR A 721 -7.91 -26.80 17.75
N GLN A 722 -7.40 -26.62 18.96
CA GLN A 722 -6.08 -27.06 19.40
C GLN A 722 -6.21 -28.30 20.28
N THR A 723 -5.32 -29.27 20.10
CA THR A 723 -5.16 -30.44 20.98
C THR A 723 -3.68 -30.60 21.36
N GLY A 724 -3.38 -31.35 22.43
CA GLY A 724 -2.02 -31.48 22.98
C GLY A 724 -1.69 -30.38 24.01
N ARG A 725 -0.50 -30.43 24.59
CA ARG A 725 -0.06 -29.53 25.67
C ARG A 725 1.24 -28.80 25.33
N ILE A 726 1.37 -27.57 25.79
CA ILE A 726 2.59 -26.75 25.69
C ILE A 726 3.05 -26.43 27.10
N LEU A 727 4.25 -26.89 27.46
CA LEU A 727 4.82 -26.76 28.80
C LEU A 727 5.98 -25.76 28.76
N TYR A 728 5.97 -24.79 29.67
CA TYR A 728 7.07 -23.85 29.92
C TYR A 728 7.65 -24.21 31.28
N LYS A 729 8.90 -24.69 31.33
CA LYS A 729 9.49 -25.32 32.54
C LYS A 729 8.59 -26.41 33.17
N GLY A 730 7.98 -27.25 32.34
CA GLY A 730 7.11 -28.34 32.81
C GLY A 730 5.72 -27.91 33.30
N VAL A 731 5.37 -26.62 33.24
CA VAL A 731 4.06 -26.09 33.63
C VAL A 731 3.30 -25.57 32.40
N GLU A 732 2.00 -25.85 32.33
CA GLU A 732 1.11 -25.29 31.30
C GLU A 732 0.68 -23.88 31.72
N LEU A 733 0.87 -22.89 30.85
CA LEU A 733 0.49 -21.50 31.12
C LEU A 733 -0.89 -21.22 30.52
N ASP A 734 -1.88 -20.96 31.38
CA ASP A 734 -3.28 -20.77 30.98
C ASP A 734 -3.55 -19.41 30.33
N SER A 735 -2.70 -18.39 30.58
CA SER A 735 -2.91 -17.03 30.11
C SER A 735 -1.89 -16.58 29.07
N SER A 736 -2.35 -16.08 27.93
CA SER A 736 -1.50 -15.45 26.90
C SER A 736 -0.70 -14.26 27.45
N ALA A 737 -1.16 -13.62 28.52
CA ALA A 737 -0.41 -12.55 29.19
C ALA A 737 0.82 -13.08 29.96
N GLN A 738 0.75 -14.30 30.52
CA GLN A 738 1.89 -14.95 31.17
C GLN A 738 2.94 -15.33 30.11
N ILE A 739 2.51 -15.90 28.99
CA ILE A 739 3.40 -16.25 27.85
C ILE A 739 4.06 -14.99 27.28
N ALA A 740 3.31 -13.91 27.04
CA ALA A 740 3.85 -12.65 26.50
C ALA A 740 4.82 -11.91 27.46
N SER A 741 4.87 -12.31 28.74
CA SER A 741 5.79 -11.72 29.71
C SER A 741 7.18 -12.34 29.66
N ILE A 742 7.28 -13.62 29.30
CA ILE A 742 8.52 -14.39 29.20
C ILE A 742 9.02 -14.49 27.75
N CYS A 743 8.10 -14.45 26.79
CA CYS A 743 8.38 -14.61 25.37
C CYS A 743 8.22 -13.29 24.59
N SER A 744 9.10 -13.06 23.61
CA SER A 744 8.91 -12.03 22.57
C SER A 744 8.91 -12.66 21.19
N LEU A 745 8.05 -12.17 20.29
CA LEU A 745 7.97 -12.64 18.89
C LEU A 745 8.41 -11.54 17.93
N VAL A 746 9.33 -11.88 17.02
CA VAL A 746 9.63 -11.09 15.83
C VAL A 746 8.88 -11.70 14.64
N VAL A 747 7.88 -10.98 14.12
CA VAL A 747 7.07 -11.39 12.95
C VAL A 747 7.87 -11.24 11.66
N GLN A 748 7.48 -11.94 10.59
CA GLN A 748 8.15 -11.88 9.29
C GLN A 748 8.16 -10.47 8.64
N ASP A 749 7.04 -9.73 8.69
CA ASP A 749 6.89 -8.45 7.97
C ASP A 749 7.29 -7.20 8.78
N ASP A 750 8.14 -6.37 8.18
CA ASP A 750 8.62 -5.10 8.76
C ASP A 750 7.77 -3.87 8.35
N ASN A 751 6.62 -4.09 7.68
CA ASN A 751 5.74 -3.03 7.14
C ASN A 751 5.04 -2.19 8.22
N HIS A 752 5.16 -2.56 9.49
CA HIS A 752 4.59 -1.85 10.62
C HIS A 752 5.46 -0.66 11.09
N LEU A 753 6.70 -0.53 10.62
CA LEU A 753 7.63 0.53 11.04
C LEU A 753 7.24 1.89 10.42
N LEU A 754 7.34 2.97 11.21
CA LEU A 754 7.03 4.32 10.74
C LEU A 754 8.10 4.84 9.76
N PRO A 755 7.73 5.25 8.53
CA PRO A 755 8.70 5.50 7.47
C PRO A 755 9.55 6.75 7.68
N ALA A 756 9.10 7.74 8.47
CA ALA A 756 9.82 9.01 8.65
C ALA A 756 10.69 9.07 9.93
N LEU A 757 10.67 8.04 10.77
CA LEU A 757 11.55 7.93 11.93
C LEU A 757 12.91 7.34 11.54
N THR A 758 13.95 7.60 12.34
CA THR A 758 15.26 6.92 12.20
C THR A 758 15.28 5.59 12.96
N ALA A 759 16.27 4.74 12.67
CA ALA A 759 16.49 3.50 13.43
C ALA A 759 16.67 3.78 14.94
N ARG A 760 17.52 4.77 15.29
CA ARG A 760 17.78 5.20 16.66
C ARG A 760 16.52 5.72 17.36
N GLU A 761 15.74 6.57 16.68
CA GLU A 761 14.48 7.07 17.24
C GLU A 761 13.48 5.95 17.49
N THR A 762 13.37 5.01 16.55
CA THR A 762 12.47 3.87 16.67
C THR A 762 12.81 3.02 17.90
N LEU A 763 14.10 2.69 18.11
CA LEU A 763 14.55 1.94 19.29
C LEU A 763 14.36 2.73 20.58
N ARG A 764 14.70 4.03 20.61
CA ARG A 764 14.51 4.86 21.80
C ARG A 764 13.04 4.95 22.20
N TYR A 765 12.13 5.18 21.25
CA TYR A 765 10.69 5.22 21.56
C TYR A 765 10.17 3.86 22.01
N ALA A 766 10.61 2.77 21.37
CA ALA A 766 10.28 1.42 21.83
C ALA A 766 10.80 1.14 23.24
N ALA A 767 12.01 1.60 23.58
CA ALA A 767 12.63 1.42 24.90
C ALA A 767 11.83 2.15 25.99
N LEU A 768 11.44 3.39 25.73
CA LEU A 768 10.61 4.18 26.65
C LEU A 768 9.25 3.54 26.93
N LEU A 769 8.68 2.82 25.95
CA LEU A 769 7.38 2.17 26.07
C LEU A 769 7.45 0.74 26.63
N ARG A 770 8.53 0.00 26.38
CA ARG A 770 8.63 -1.43 26.72
C ARG A 770 9.43 -1.72 27.98
N LEU A 771 10.36 -0.84 28.38
CA LEU A 771 11.21 -1.06 29.56
C LEU A 771 10.51 -0.72 30.89
N PRO A 772 10.89 -1.37 32.01
CA PRO A 772 10.29 -1.19 33.34
C PRO A 772 10.26 0.28 33.80
N ARG A 773 9.36 0.59 34.74
CA ARG A 773 9.14 1.99 35.20
C ARG A 773 10.23 2.47 36.14
N GLU A 774 10.86 1.53 36.84
CA GLU A 774 11.92 1.73 37.82
C GLU A 774 13.20 2.27 37.17
N MET A 775 13.38 1.95 35.89
CA MET A 775 14.51 2.41 35.08
C MET A 775 14.34 3.87 34.67
N SER A 776 15.37 4.69 34.90
CA SER A 776 15.39 6.09 34.52
C SER A 776 15.36 6.28 33.00
N VAL A 777 14.92 7.44 32.52
CA VAL A 777 14.88 7.74 31.08
C VAL A 777 16.28 7.65 30.44
N GLY A 778 17.33 8.02 31.18
CA GLY A 778 18.72 7.91 30.75
C GLY A 778 19.13 6.46 30.51
N GLU A 779 18.90 5.59 31.51
CA GLU A 779 19.19 4.15 31.42
C GLU A 779 18.39 3.46 30.31
N LYS A 780 17.12 3.88 30.07
CA LYS A 780 16.31 3.35 28.96
C LYS A 780 16.91 3.69 27.60
N ILE A 781 17.40 4.92 27.45
CA ILE A 781 18.05 5.38 26.21
C ILE A 781 19.40 4.67 26.04
N GLU A 782 20.16 4.53 27.12
CA GLU A 782 21.43 3.81 27.12
C GLU A 782 21.23 2.35 26.73
N ARG A 783 20.20 1.68 27.25
CA ARG A 783 19.83 0.32 26.82
C ARG A 783 19.48 0.28 25.33
N ALA A 784 18.76 1.29 24.82
CA ALA A 784 18.44 1.37 23.40
C ALA A 784 19.69 1.56 22.51
N GLU A 785 20.65 2.38 22.94
CA GLU A 785 21.94 2.55 22.27
C GLU A 785 22.78 1.28 22.33
N LYS A 786 22.80 0.59 23.48
CA LYS A 786 23.46 -0.70 23.65
C LYS A 786 22.89 -1.73 22.67
N VAL A 787 21.56 -1.86 22.58
CA VAL A 787 20.90 -2.78 21.62
C VAL A 787 21.17 -2.37 20.16
N LEU A 788 21.20 -1.07 19.88
CA LEU A 788 21.55 -0.55 18.55
C LEU A 788 22.97 -0.94 18.15
N PHE A 789 23.92 -0.88 19.09
CA PHE A 789 25.30 -1.29 18.90
C PHE A 789 25.45 -2.81 18.81
N GLU A 790 24.84 -3.55 19.74
CA GLU A 790 24.79 -5.03 19.75
C GLU A 790 24.34 -5.57 18.38
N LEU A 791 23.36 -4.92 17.73
CA LEU A 791 22.82 -5.35 16.43
C LEU A 791 23.52 -4.74 15.20
N GLY A 792 24.64 -4.04 15.38
CA GLY A 792 25.43 -3.47 14.28
C GLY A 792 24.64 -2.46 13.44
N LEU A 793 23.81 -1.63 14.09
CA LEU A 793 23.01 -0.59 13.43
C LEU A 793 23.66 0.80 13.51
N LYS A 794 24.91 0.92 13.99
CA LYS A 794 25.65 2.17 14.22
C LYS A 794 25.66 3.10 12.98
N ASP A 795 26.01 2.59 11.81
CA ASP A 795 26.18 3.41 10.59
C ASP A 795 24.85 3.91 10.00
N CYS A 796 23.77 3.19 10.29
CA CYS A 796 22.43 3.51 9.79
C CYS A 796 21.52 4.09 10.88
N ALA A 797 22.04 4.31 12.10
CA ALA A 797 21.31 4.75 13.28
C ALA A 797 20.43 5.98 13.02
N ASP A 798 20.98 6.96 12.30
CA ASP A 798 20.34 8.25 12.02
C ASP A 798 19.72 8.33 10.62
N ARG A 799 19.66 7.20 9.91
CA ARG A 799 18.98 7.09 8.62
C ARG A 799 17.50 6.77 8.83
N VAL A 800 16.63 7.38 8.01
CA VAL A 800 15.18 7.13 8.06
C VAL A 800 14.85 5.70 7.63
N VAL A 801 13.85 5.09 8.27
CA VAL A 801 13.38 3.73 7.97
C VAL A 801 12.88 3.62 6.53
N GLY A 802 12.11 4.60 6.05
CA GLY A 802 11.56 4.67 4.69
C GLY A 802 10.48 3.63 4.37
N GLY A 803 9.65 3.90 3.36
CA GLY A 803 8.49 3.09 2.98
C GLY A 803 8.38 2.84 1.47
N GLU A 804 7.44 1.99 1.06
CA GLU A 804 7.20 1.64 -0.34
C GLU A 804 6.59 2.84 -1.11
N GLY A 805 7.41 3.53 -1.92
CA GLY A 805 6.91 4.37 -3.01
C GLY A 805 7.51 5.76 -3.16
N VAL A 806 7.95 6.43 -2.08
CA VAL A 806 8.41 7.84 -2.19
C VAL A 806 9.79 8.10 -1.59
N VAL A 807 10.20 7.39 -0.54
CA VAL A 807 11.49 7.62 0.15
C VAL A 807 12.19 6.29 0.45
N LYS A 808 13.31 6.01 -0.26
CA LYS A 808 14.15 4.83 -0.02
C LYS A 808 14.97 4.98 1.28
N GLY A 809 14.52 4.37 2.37
CA GLY A 809 15.17 4.45 3.69
C GLY A 809 16.23 3.38 3.93
N LEU A 810 16.09 2.65 5.04
CA LEU A 810 16.90 1.49 5.42
C LEU A 810 16.74 0.35 4.42
N SER A 811 17.79 -0.45 4.25
CA SER A 811 17.73 -1.72 3.54
C SER A 811 16.84 -2.73 4.27
N GLY A 812 16.37 -3.77 3.57
CA GLY A 812 15.56 -4.83 4.18
C GLY A 812 16.24 -5.47 5.40
N GLY A 813 17.52 -5.81 5.28
CA GLY A 813 18.28 -6.38 6.40
C GLY A 813 18.50 -5.43 7.58
N GLU A 814 18.67 -4.13 7.35
CA GLU A 814 18.73 -3.14 8.44
C GLU A 814 17.37 -3.01 9.16
N LYS A 815 16.26 -3.01 8.40
CA LYS A 815 14.91 -3.03 8.98
C LYS A 815 14.67 -4.27 9.81
N ARG A 816 15.14 -5.43 9.33
CA ARG A 816 15.00 -6.69 10.03
C ARG A 816 15.73 -6.70 11.37
N ARG A 817 16.99 -6.25 11.39
CA ARG A 817 17.75 -6.08 12.64
C ARG A 817 17.09 -5.06 13.57
N LEU A 818 16.54 -3.97 13.03
CA LEU A 818 15.78 -3.00 13.82
C LEU A 818 14.56 -3.63 14.50
N SER A 819 13.78 -4.45 13.79
CA SER A 819 12.63 -5.20 14.34
C SER A 819 13.04 -6.18 15.45
N ILE A 820 14.17 -6.88 15.28
CA ILE A 820 14.75 -7.74 16.33
C ILE A 820 15.16 -6.90 17.55
N GLY A 821 15.80 -5.75 17.32
CA GLY A 821 16.19 -4.81 18.38
C GLY A 821 15.01 -4.33 19.21
N ILE A 822 13.87 -4.04 18.60
CA ILE A 822 12.64 -3.64 19.31
C ILE A 822 12.22 -4.71 20.34
N GLN A 823 12.35 -6.00 20.01
CA GLN A 823 12.01 -7.10 20.91
C GLN A 823 13.10 -7.39 21.95
N MET A 824 14.37 -7.15 21.62
CA MET A 824 15.51 -7.35 22.52
C MET A 824 15.61 -6.33 23.65
N LEU A 825 14.97 -5.16 23.50
CA LEU A 825 14.95 -4.13 24.54
C LEU A 825 14.56 -4.69 25.91
N THR A 826 13.53 -5.53 25.97
CA THR A 826 13.01 -6.09 27.24
C THR A 826 13.78 -7.30 27.75
N ASN A 827 14.90 -7.66 27.12
CA ASN A 827 15.73 -8.79 27.53
C ASN A 827 14.91 -10.08 27.80
N PRO A 828 14.11 -10.57 26.82
CA PRO A 828 13.21 -11.69 27.04
C PRO A 828 13.97 -12.99 27.34
N ALA A 829 13.38 -13.85 28.18
CA ALA A 829 13.92 -15.17 28.49
C ALA A 829 13.77 -16.15 27.32
N VAL A 830 12.67 -16.02 26.58
CA VAL A 830 12.41 -16.75 25.34
C VAL A 830 12.28 -15.75 24.20
N LEU A 831 13.11 -15.88 23.17
CA LEU A 831 13.03 -15.06 21.96
C LEU A 831 12.63 -15.94 20.78
N VAL A 832 11.47 -15.67 20.20
CA VAL A 832 10.95 -16.37 19.03
C VAL A 832 11.09 -15.46 17.81
N ILE A 833 11.73 -15.94 16.75
CA ILE A 833 11.96 -15.13 15.55
C ILE A 833 11.51 -15.90 14.31
N ASP A 834 10.59 -15.29 13.55
CA ASP A 834 10.03 -15.91 12.34
C ASP A 834 10.80 -15.47 11.08
N GLU A 835 11.66 -16.33 10.52
CA GLU A 835 12.50 -16.06 9.34
C GLU A 835 13.47 -14.87 9.52
N PRO A 836 14.43 -14.89 10.47
CA PRO A 836 15.35 -13.77 10.71
C PRO A 836 16.27 -13.49 9.54
N THR A 837 16.60 -14.48 8.71
CA THR A 837 17.56 -14.37 7.60
C THR A 837 16.90 -13.92 6.30
N SER A 838 15.57 -13.80 6.26
CA SER A 838 14.85 -13.38 5.07
C SER A 838 15.17 -11.94 4.68
N GLY A 839 15.55 -11.71 3.42
CA GLY A 839 15.85 -10.38 2.88
C GLY A 839 17.19 -9.79 3.35
N LEU A 840 18.05 -10.58 3.97
CA LEU A 840 19.42 -10.23 4.33
C LEU A 840 20.42 -10.85 3.36
N ASP A 841 21.57 -10.20 3.20
CA ASP A 841 22.72 -10.86 2.61
C ASP A 841 23.32 -11.90 3.57
N ALA A 842 24.02 -12.89 3.03
CA ALA A 842 24.60 -13.97 3.85
C ALA A 842 25.52 -13.47 4.94
N TYR A 843 26.36 -12.48 4.65
CA TYR A 843 27.30 -11.96 5.63
C TYR A 843 26.53 -11.43 6.86
N THR A 844 25.54 -10.59 6.61
CA THR A 844 24.69 -10.02 7.66
C THR A 844 23.82 -11.09 8.33
N SER A 845 23.37 -12.10 7.58
CA SER A 845 22.60 -13.24 8.10
C SER A 845 23.42 -14.09 9.06
N HIS A 846 24.64 -14.47 8.67
CA HIS A 846 25.56 -15.24 9.51
C HIS A 846 25.87 -14.47 10.79
N ASN A 847 26.22 -13.20 10.66
CA ASN A 847 26.49 -12.34 11.81
C ASN A 847 25.30 -12.23 12.76
N LEU A 848 24.09 -12.04 12.25
CA LEU A 848 22.88 -12.03 13.06
C LEU A 848 22.70 -13.36 13.81
N MET A 849 22.92 -14.49 13.13
CA MET A 849 22.79 -15.81 13.75
C MET A 849 23.88 -16.08 14.79
N THR A 850 25.11 -15.63 14.57
CA THR A 850 26.20 -15.69 15.56
C THR A 850 25.85 -14.88 16.81
N GLN A 851 25.32 -13.67 16.62
CA GLN A 851 24.86 -12.84 17.74
C GLN A 851 23.72 -13.53 18.52
N LEU A 852 22.74 -14.11 17.82
CA LEU A 852 21.67 -14.88 18.48
C LEU A 852 22.25 -16.08 19.23
N LYS A 853 23.21 -16.80 18.65
CA LYS A 853 23.88 -17.94 19.30
C LYS A 853 24.62 -17.51 20.58
N GLU A 854 25.41 -16.44 20.52
CA GLU A 854 26.10 -15.87 21.68
C GLU A 854 25.11 -15.41 22.76
N MET A 855 24.00 -14.79 22.36
CA MET A 855 22.94 -14.38 23.27
C MET A 855 22.25 -15.56 23.97
N ALA A 856 22.10 -16.69 23.28
CA ALA A 856 21.59 -17.92 23.86
C ALA A 856 22.62 -18.50 24.84
N SER A 857 23.85 -18.75 24.40
CA SER A 857 24.87 -19.45 25.20
C SER A 857 25.34 -18.66 26.42
N THR A 858 25.65 -17.38 26.25
CA THR A 858 26.19 -16.52 27.32
C THR A 858 25.07 -15.98 28.20
N GLY A 859 23.91 -15.67 27.59
CA GLY A 859 22.76 -15.12 28.30
C GLY A 859 21.83 -16.14 28.93
N GLY A 860 21.97 -17.44 28.63
CA GLY A 860 21.07 -18.49 29.11
C GLY A 860 19.64 -18.42 28.53
N ARG A 861 19.45 -17.70 27.42
CA ARG A 861 18.14 -17.46 26.79
C ARG A 861 17.74 -18.64 25.92
N THR A 862 16.43 -18.87 25.79
CA THR A 862 15.87 -19.85 24.85
C THR A 862 15.53 -19.12 23.56
N ILE A 863 16.25 -19.40 22.48
CA ILE A 863 16.02 -18.74 21.20
C ILE A 863 15.45 -19.75 20.22
N ILE A 864 14.23 -19.50 19.75
CA ILE A 864 13.54 -20.35 18.77
C ILE A 864 13.44 -19.57 17.47
N VAL A 865 14.01 -20.13 16.40
CA VAL A 865 14.05 -19.47 15.11
C VAL A 865 13.38 -20.37 14.06
N SER A 866 12.42 -19.85 13.30
CA SER A 866 12.07 -20.51 12.03
C SER A 866 13.04 -20.04 10.96
N ILE A 867 13.63 -20.98 10.24
CA ILE A 867 14.44 -20.66 9.07
C ILE A 867 13.97 -21.55 7.94
N HIS A 868 13.60 -20.96 6.82
CA HIS A 868 13.24 -21.73 5.65
C HIS A 868 14.48 -22.32 4.98
N GLN A 869 15.58 -21.58 4.91
CA GLN A 869 16.81 -22.03 4.27
C GLN A 869 18.08 -21.38 4.87
N PRO A 870 18.81 -22.06 5.79
CA PRO A 870 20.06 -21.55 6.35
C PRO A 870 21.27 -21.96 5.52
N ARG A 871 22.34 -21.15 5.53
CA ARG A 871 23.66 -21.51 4.97
C ARG A 871 24.39 -22.56 5.83
N SER A 872 25.36 -23.26 5.23
CA SER A 872 26.16 -24.30 5.91
C SER A 872 26.90 -23.81 7.17
N ASP A 873 27.40 -22.57 7.16
CA ASP A 873 28.04 -21.94 8.31
C ASP A 873 27.04 -21.66 9.45
N ILE A 874 25.84 -21.19 9.11
CA ILE A 874 24.74 -20.97 10.06
C ILE A 874 24.27 -22.30 10.68
N VAL A 875 24.24 -23.39 9.91
CA VAL A 875 23.84 -24.72 10.43
C VAL A 875 24.77 -25.20 11.55
N LYS A 876 26.06 -24.85 11.51
CA LYS A 876 27.04 -25.18 12.56
C LYS A 876 26.74 -24.47 13.89
N LEU A 877 25.96 -23.39 13.86
CA LEU A 877 25.56 -22.64 15.05
C LEU A 877 24.36 -23.27 15.77
N PHE A 878 23.64 -24.21 15.14
CA PHE A 878 22.41 -24.79 15.68
C PHE A 878 22.70 -25.80 16.78
N ASP A 879 21.99 -25.69 17.90
CA ASP A 879 22.04 -26.70 18.96
C ASP A 879 20.96 -27.77 18.76
N GLN A 880 19.73 -27.32 18.52
CA GLN A 880 18.54 -28.17 18.33
C GLN A 880 17.85 -27.87 17.00
N ILE A 881 17.30 -28.90 16.37
CA ILE A 881 16.54 -28.81 15.13
C ILE A 881 15.20 -29.55 15.28
N LEU A 882 14.12 -28.88 14.89
CA LEU A 882 12.81 -29.49 14.61
C LEU A 882 12.55 -29.41 13.10
N LEU A 883 12.53 -30.56 12.42
CA LEU A 883 12.26 -30.67 10.99
C LEU A 883 10.80 -31.02 10.74
N LEU A 884 10.08 -30.14 10.06
CA LEU A 884 8.66 -30.27 9.73
C LEU A 884 8.43 -30.50 8.23
N ALA A 885 7.60 -31.49 7.91
CA ALA A 885 7.05 -31.70 6.59
C ALA A 885 5.79 -30.85 6.34
N ARG A 886 5.35 -30.79 5.08
CA ARG A 886 4.09 -30.13 4.70
C ARG A 886 2.91 -30.70 5.52
N GLY A 887 2.05 -29.80 6.01
CA GLY A 887 0.93 -30.16 6.90
C GLY A 887 1.30 -30.27 8.38
N GLY A 888 2.46 -29.75 8.79
CA GLY A 888 2.88 -29.66 10.19
C GLY A 888 3.14 -31.02 10.83
N ARG A 889 3.80 -31.91 10.06
CA ARG A 889 4.12 -33.27 10.48
C ARG A 889 5.61 -33.35 10.82
N PRO A 890 6.01 -33.78 12.03
CA PRO A 890 7.43 -33.85 12.41
C PRO A 890 8.14 -35.04 11.76
N ILE A 891 9.34 -34.79 11.24
CA ILE A 891 10.25 -35.81 10.68
C ILE A 891 11.42 -36.06 11.64
N TYR A 892 11.89 -35.03 12.33
CA TYR A 892 13.01 -35.11 13.27
C TYR A 892 12.90 -34.01 14.33
N SER A 893 13.25 -34.34 15.57
CA SER A 893 13.43 -33.37 16.65
C SER A 893 14.59 -33.80 17.54
N GLY A 894 15.58 -32.93 17.72
CA GLY A 894 16.72 -33.19 18.60
C GLY A 894 18.00 -32.45 18.18
N PRO A 895 19.17 -32.86 18.70
CA PRO A 895 20.42 -32.13 18.48
C PRO A 895 20.80 -32.03 17.00
N ALA A 896 21.30 -30.87 16.57
CA ALA A 896 21.67 -30.61 15.17
C ALA A 896 22.70 -31.62 14.63
N ARG A 897 23.71 -31.95 15.44
CA ARG A 897 24.78 -32.92 15.11
C ARG A 897 24.27 -34.34 14.80
N SER A 898 23.11 -34.71 15.35
CA SER A 898 22.54 -36.06 15.21
C SER A 898 21.58 -36.19 14.02
N MET A 899 21.18 -35.06 13.39
CA MET A 899 20.25 -35.05 12.26
C MET A 899 20.80 -35.85 11.07
N ILE A 900 22.05 -35.62 10.69
CA ILE A 900 22.66 -36.27 9.53
C ILE A 900 22.92 -37.77 9.76
N PRO A 901 23.50 -38.20 10.89
CA PRO A 901 23.56 -39.63 11.23
C PRO A 901 22.19 -40.32 11.23
N TYR A 902 21.14 -39.63 11.71
CA TYR A 902 19.77 -40.15 11.68
C TYR A 902 19.26 -40.36 10.24
N LEU A 903 19.40 -39.36 9.37
CA LEU A 903 18.99 -39.49 7.96
C LEU A 903 19.81 -40.56 7.22
N ALA A 904 21.11 -40.66 7.51
CA ALA A 904 21.97 -41.71 6.96
C ALA A 904 21.51 -43.11 7.39
N SER A 905 21.03 -43.28 8.63
CA SER A 905 20.46 -44.56 9.10
C SER A 905 19.17 -44.96 8.36
N LEU A 906 18.52 -44.01 7.67
CA LEU A 906 17.35 -44.23 6.82
C LEU A 906 17.73 -44.34 5.34
N ASN A 907 18.98 -44.67 5.02
CA ASN A 907 19.54 -44.76 3.66
C ASN A 907 19.59 -43.45 2.87
N HIS A 908 19.69 -42.30 3.55
CA HIS A 908 19.85 -40.99 2.90
C HIS A 908 21.21 -40.35 3.24
N VAL A 909 22.17 -40.45 2.32
CA VAL A 909 23.54 -39.92 2.46
C VAL A 909 23.67 -38.56 1.78
N ILE A 910 24.39 -37.61 2.41
CA ILE A 910 24.62 -36.26 1.86
C ILE A 910 25.65 -36.30 0.73
N PRO A 911 25.38 -35.68 -0.43
CA PRO A 911 26.38 -35.48 -1.49
C PRO A 911 27.52 -34.52 -1.09
N PRO A 912 28.70 -34.60 -1.74
CA PRO A 912 29.80 -33.65 -1.51
C PRO A 912 29.38 -32.21 -1.90
N LEU A 913 29.97 -31.20 -1.24
CA LEU A 913 29.70 -29.77 -1.45
C LEU A 913 28.22 -29.34 -1.25
N THR A 914 27.39 -30.18 -0.62
CA THR A 914 25.98 -29.87 -0.35
C THR A 914 25.80 -29.42 1.10
N ASN A 915 24.98 -28.39 1.29
CA ASN A 915 24.61 -27.91 2.62
C ASN A 915 23.71 -28.94 3.35
N PRO A 916 24.01 -29.33 4.60
CA PRO A 916 23.23 -30.31 5.36
C PRO A 916 21.75 -29.93 5.58
N ALA A 917 21.43 -28.64 5.79
CA ALA A 917 20.05 -28.22 6.01
C ALA A 917 19.23 -28.23 4.72
N ASP A 918 19.86 -27.83 3.62
CA ASP A 918 19.30 -27.93 2.26
C ASP A 918 18.89 -29.38 1.96
N PHE A 919 19.79 -30.34 2.22
CA PHE A 919 19.50 -31.76 2.06
C PHE A 919 18.30 -32.24 2.89
N ALA A 920 18.22 -31.83 4.16
CA ALA A 920 17.11 -32.19 5.04
C ALA A 920 15.76 -31.58 4.57
N LEU A 921 15.79 -30.34 4.07
CA LEU A 921 14.62 -29.67 3.51
C LEU A 921 14.15 -30.35 2.23
N ASP A 922 15.05 -30.76 1.35
CA ASP A 922 14.72 -31.46 0.11
C ASP A 922 14.05 -32.82 0.40
N LEU A 923 14.53 -33.55 1.41
CA LEU A 923 13.92 -34.81 1.87
C LEU A 923 12.52 -34.62 2.47
N SER A 924 12.31 -33.52 3.22
CA SER A 924 11.03 -33.20 3.88
C SER A 924 9.99 -32.56 2.94
N SER A 925 10.42 -32.11 1.77
CA SER A 925 9.55 -31.51 0.75
C SER A 925 8.85 -32.55 -0.12
N VAL A 926 7.70 -32.18 -0.68
CA VAL A 926 6.95 -32.97 -1.67
C VAL A 926 7.06 -32.23 -3.00
N ASP A 927 7.56 -32.91 -4.04
CA ASP A 927 7.70 -32.38 -5.39
C ASP A 927 6.36 -32.45 -6.12
N LEU A 928 5.76 -31.30 -6.42
CA LEU A 928 4.44 -31.21 -7.07
C LEU A 928 4.53 -31.05 -8.60
N ARG A 929 5.73 -31.08 -9.20
CA ARG A 929 5.90 -30.73 -10.62
C ARG A 929 5.24 -31.73 -11.57
N ASN A 930 5.19 -33.01 -11.20
CA ASN A 930 4.47 -34.05 -11.93
C ASN A 930 3.84 -35.06 -10.96
N ALA A 931 2.79 -35.75 -11.41
CA ALA A 931 2.05 -36.69 -10.55
C ALA A 931 2.92 -37.85 -10.05
N GLU A 932 3.88 -38.31 -10.86
CA GLU A 932 4.78 -39.41 -10.50
C GLU A 932 5.82 -39.03 -9.44
N ALA A 933 6.43 -37.84 -9.53
CA ALA A 933 7.35 -37.33 -8.51
C ALA A 933 6.59 -36.89 -7.26
N GLU A 934 5.35 -36.43 -7.38
CA GLU A 934 4.50 -36.19 -6.22
C GLU A 934 4.24 -37.49 -5.48
N GLU A 935 3.80 -38.54 -6.16
CA GLU A 935 3.56 -39.83 -5.53
C GLU A 935 4.83 -40.38 -4.88
N ARG A 936 5.98 -40.32 -5.57
CA ARG A 936 7.28 -40.78 -5.05
C ARG A 936 7.73 -39.97 -3.83
N SER A 937 7.68 -38.65 -3.90
CA SER A 937 8.13 -37.77 -2.82
C SER A 937 7.18 -37.79 -1.62
N ARG A 938 5.87 -37.95 -1.84
CA ARG A 938 4.87 -38.14 -0.80
C ARG A 938 5.08 -39.45 -0.04
N LYS A 939 5.29 -40.57 -0.76
CA LYS A 939 5.65 -41.85 -0.14
C LYS A 939 6.90 -41.74 0.73
N ARG A 940 7.97 -41.12 0.20
CA ARG A 940 9.21 -40.85 0.95
C ARG A 940 8.93 -40.07 2.24
N VAL A 941 8.18 -38.97 2.16
CA VAL A 941 7.88 -38.13 3.34
C VAL A 941 7.02 -38.89 4.36
N ASP A 942 6.03 -39.66 3.89
CA ASP A 942 5.15 -40.43 4.78
C ASP A 942 5.93 -41.54 5.50
N GLU A 943 6.85 -42.22 4.83
CA GLU A 943 7.77 -43.19 5.46
C GLU A 943 8.62 -42.55 6.56
N LEU A 944 9.19 -41.37 6.30
CA LEU A 944 9.97 -40.61 7.29
C LEU A 944 9.13 -40.22 8.52
N VAL A 945 7.91 -39.72 8.30
CA VAL A 945 6.99 -39.32 9.38
C VAL A 945 6.55 -40.53 10.23
N VAL A 946 6.22 -41.65 9.59
CA VAL A 946 5.83 -42.90 10.29
C VAL A 946 6.99 -43.42 11.13
N ARG A 947 8.22 -43.39 10.59
CA ARG A 947 9.39 -43.85 11.34
C ARG A 947 9.70 -42.95 12.53
N TRP A 948 9.56 -41.63 12.38
CA TRP A 948 9.72 -40.69 13.49
C TRP A 948 8.68 -40.90 14.59
N THR A 949 7.41 -41.08 14.23
CA THR A 949 6.32 -41.30 15.20
C THR A 949 6.46 -42.63 15.96
N THR A 950 7.03 -43.65 15.34
CA THR A 950 7.21 -44.98 15.96
C THR A 950 8.46 -45.05 16.85
N ASP A 951 9.63 -44.60 16.36
CA ASP A 951 10.92 -44.77 17.04
C ASP A 951 11.49 -43.48 17.64
N GLY A 952 11.24 -42.33 17.00
CA GLY A 952 11.82 -41.03 17.36
C GLY A 952 11.15 -40.40 18.57
N LYS A 953 9.83 -40.54 18.68
CA LYS A 953 9.02 -40.01 19.79
C LYS A 953 9.48 -40.53 21.16
N ALA A 954 9.82 -41.82 21.25
CA ALA A 954 10.30 -42.43 22.49
C ALA A 954 11.71 -41.95 22.92
N LYS A 955 12.52 -41.42 21.99
CA LYS A 955 13.85 -40.85 22.29
C LYS A 955 13.76 -39.45 22.89
N VAL A 956 12.79 -38.64 22.46
CA VAL A 956 12.54 -37.30 23.03
C VAL A 956 11.91 -37.42 24.43
N GLN A 957 11.03 -38.40 24.65
CA GLN A 957 10.42 -38.63 25.97
C GLN A 957 11.37 -39.23 27.02
N LYS A 958 12.48 -39.89 26.62
CA LYS A 958 13.41 -40.55 27.56
C LYS A 958 14.51 -39.64 28.12
N SER A 959 14.76 -38.43 27.60
CA SER A 959 15.94 -37.66 28.01
C SER A 959 15.84 -36.94 29.36
N GLU A 960 14.65 -36.70 29.93
CA GLU A 960 14.52 -35.90 31.18
C GLU A 960 13.33 -36.27 32.09
N ASP A 961 13.12 -37.56 32.41
CA ASP A 961 12.31 -37.92 33.60
C ASP A 961 13.04 -37.63 34.94
N ALA A 962 14.20 -36.97 34.91
CA ALA A 962 14.96 -36.58 36.08
C ALA A 962 14.99 -35.04 36.21
N VAL A 963 14.36 -34.54 37.29
CA VAL A 963 14.34 -33.14 37.77
C VAL A 963 13.20 -32.26 37.21
N LEU A 964 11.96 -32.62 37.53
CA LEU A 964 10.83 -31.68 37.64
C LEU A 964 10.87 -31.00 39.02
N THR A 965 11.70 -29.97 39.17
CA THR A 965 11.55 -29.04 40.30
C THR A 965 10.53 -27.97 39.92
N SER A 966 9.38 -27.97 40.61
CA SER A 966 8.38 -26.90 40.49
C SER A 966 9.02 -25.56 40.87
N VAL A 967 9.16 -24.65 39.91
CA VAL A 967 9.64 -23.28 40.17
C VAL A 967 8.44 -22.36 40.30
N ASP A 968 8.51 -21.51 41.33
CA ASP A 968 7.53 -20.47 41.59
C ASP A 968 7.69 -19.34 40.56
N PHE A 969 6.73 -19.19 39.64
CA PHE A 969 6.69 -18.09 38.65
C PHE A 969 6.43 -16.72 39.32
N ALA A 970 6.23 -16.67 40.64
CA ALA A 970 5.92 -15.47 41.43
C ALA A 970 7.00 -14.36 41.35
N GLY A 971 8.25 -14.69 41.01
CA GLY A 971 9.36 -13.71 40.91
C GLY A 971 9.57 -13.08 39.52
N LEU A 972 8.88 -13.54 38.48
CA LEU A 972 9.00 -12.96 37.13
C LEU A 972 8.20 -11.66 37.06
N GLN A 973 8.90 -10.52 36.91
CA GLN A 973 8.23 -9.25 36.65
C GLN A 973 7.48 -9.34 35.33
N TYR A 974 6.15 -9.45 35.42
CA TYR A 974 5.28 -9.47 34.24
C TYR A 974 5.50 -8.20 33.41
N ARG A 975 5.57 -8.35 32.08
CA ARG A 975 5.64 -7.23 31.14
C ARG A 975 4.34 -6.43 31.26
N GLN A 976 4.38 -5.38 32.07
CA GLN A 976 3.23 -4.52 32.30
C GLN A 976 3.12 -3.52 31.16
N ARG A 977 1.88 -3.25 30.74
CA ARG A 977 1.59 -2.14 29.83
C ARG A 977 2.17 -0.85 30.39
N ALA A 978 2.76 -0.04 29.52
CA ALA A 978 3.13 1.31 29.88
C ALA A 978 1.87 2.05 30.38
N PRO A 979 1.95 2.73 31.55
CA PRO A 979 0.82 3.45 32.09
C PRO A 979 0.43 4.57 31.14
N LEU A 980 -0.83 5.00 31.22
CA LEU A 980 -1.39 6.02 30.33
C LEU A 980 -0.51 7.28 30.30
N GLY A 981 -0.10 7.81 31.45
CA GLY A 981 0.73 9.03 31.51
C GLY A 981 2.07 8.93 30.78
N THR A 982 2.83 7.86 31.02
CA THR A 982 4.14 7.65 30.36
C THR A 982 3.97 7.34 28.89
N SER A 983 3.07 6.42 28.54
CA SER A 983 2.84 6.02 27.15
C SER A 983 2.36 7.18 26.29
N LEU A 984 1.41 7.98 26.80
CA LEU A 984 0.86 9.13 26.10
C LEU A 984 1.94 10.15 25.73
N GLY A 985 2.79 10.57 26.69
CA GLY A 985 3.85 11.55 26.43
C GLY A 985 4.87 11.08 25.39
N VAL A 986 5.23 9.79 25.43
CA VAL A 986 6.16 9.18 24.47
C VAL A 986 5.53 9.09 23.08
N LEU A 987 4.28 8.61 22.99
CA LEU A 987 3.55 8.48 21.73
C LEU A 987 3.31 9.84 21.07
N ILE A 988 2.97 10.88 21.85
CA ILE A 988 2.81 12.24 21.33
C ILE A 988 4.12 12.73 20.71
N ARG A 989 5.25 12.59 21.42
CA ARG A 989 6.56 13.01 20.91
C ARG A 989 6.93 12.24 19.64
N ARG A 990 6.69 10.93 19.62
CA ARG A 990 6.91 10.05 18.44
C ARG A 990 6.09 10.52 17.25
N SER A 991 4.80 10.74 17.45
CA SER A 991 3.85 11.16 16.42
C SER A 991 4.20 12.55 15.85
N ILE A 992 4.55 13.50 16.71
CA ILE A 992 4.95 14.85 16.28
C ILE A 992 6.21 14.82 15.41
N VAL A 993 7.22 14.02 15.78
CA VAL A 993 8.45 13.88 14.97
C VAL A 993 8.15 13.24 13.62
N ASN A 994 7.33 12.18 13.60
CA ASN A 994 6.88 11.54 12.37
C ASN A 994 6.16 12.55 11.45
N MET A 995 5.20 13.29 12.01
CA MET A 995 4.39 14.27 11.27
C MET A 995 5.23 15.45 10.75
N ARG A 996 6.14 16.01 11.57
CA ARG A 996 6.98 17.15 11.18
C ARG A 996 7.90 16.85 10.00
N ARG A 997 8.33 15.60 9.85
CA ARG A 997 9.18 15.16 8.72
C ARG A 997 8.39 14.86 7.45
N GLN A 998 7.08 14.62 7.56
CA GLN A 998 6.18 14.41 6.45
C GLN A 998 5.47 15.71 6.03
N VAL A 999 6.26 16.72 5.62
CA VAL A 999 5.78 18.08 5.35
C VAL A 999 4.64 18.11 4.33
N ASN A 1000 4.68 17.27 3.29
CA ASN A 1000 3.61 17.21 2.29
C ASN A 1000 2.26 16.79 2.89
N LEU A 1001 2.28 15.84 3.83
CA LEU A 1001 1.08 15.34 4.50
C LEU A 1001 0.53 16.36 5.49
N ALA A 1002 1.41 17.01 6.25
CA ALA A 1002 1.04 18.10 7.18
C ALA A 1002 0.48 19.31 6.43
N ALA A 1003 1.12 19.70 5.34
CA ALA A 1003 0.63 20.78 4.48
C ALA A 1003 -0.73 20.42 3.88
N ALA A 1004 -0.92 19.19 3.37
CA ALA A 1004 -2.20 18.75 2.82
C ALA A 1004 -3.35 18.88 3.84
N ARG A 1005 -3.13 18.54 5.12
CA ARG A 1005 -4.17 18.64 6.17
C ARG A 1005 -4.69 20.06 6.41
N ILE A 1006 -3.79 21.05 6.46
CA ILE A 1006 -4.15 22.46 6.66
C ILE A 1006 -4.70 23.06 5.36
N MET A 1007 -4.05 22.77 4.23
CA MET A 1007 -4.37 23.37 2.95
C MET A 1007 -5.77 23.03 2.46
N GLN A 1008 -6.38 21.91 2.87
CA GLN A 1008 -7.77 21.60 2.51
C GLN A 1008 -8.75 22.65 3.03
N VAL A 1009 -8.63 23.04 4.31
CA VAL A 1009 -9.50 24.04 4.93
C VAL A 1009 -9.16 25.45 4.45
N VAL A 1010 -7.86 25.76 4.32
CA VAL A 1010 -7.41 27.07 3.82
C VAL A 1010 -7.86 27.30 2.38
N ALA A 1011 -7.74 26.29 1.51
CA ALA A 1011 -8.22 26.38 0.14
C ALA A 1011 -9.73 26.67 0.11
N LEU A 1012 -10.52 25.98 0.95
CA LEU A 1012 -11.95 26.23 1.07
C LEU A 1012 -12.26 27.68 1.49
N GLY A 1013 -11.58 28.19 2.51
CA GLY A 1013 -11.72 29.57 2.98
C GLY A 1013 -11.36 30.61 1.93
N ILE A 1014 -10.27 30.38 1.18
CA ILE A 1014 -9.88 31.25 0.04
C ILE A 1014 -10.95 31.22 -1.05
N ILE A 1015 -11.47 30.04 -1.40
CA ILE A 1015 -12.51 29.89 -2.43
C ILE A 1015 -13.75 30.68 -2.03
N PHE A 1016 -14.26 30.49 -0.81
CA PHE A 1016 -15.45 31.21 -0.37
C PHE A 1016 -15.19 32.71 -0.26
N THR A 1017 -14.00 33.13 0.16
CA THR A 1017 -13.61 34.53 0.15
C THR A 1017 -13.70 35.13 -1.25
N LEU A 1018 -13.20 34.43 -2.27
CA LEU A 1018 -13.27 34.91 -3.65
C LEU A 1018 -14.72 35.09 -4.12
N TYR A 1019 -15.63 34.17 -3.77
CA TYR A 1019 -17.04 34.27 -4.21
C TYR A 1019 -17.89 35.26 -3.41
N PHE A 1020 -17.69 35.30 -2.09
CA PHE A 1020 -18.59 35.99 -1.16
C PHE A 1020 -18.01 37.30 -0.60
N ALA A 1021 -16.81 37.72 -1.00
CA ALA A 1021 -16.19 38.95 -0.48
C ALA A 1021 -17.13 40.16 -0.54
N ARG A 1022 -17.38 40.75 0.64
CA ARG A 1022 -18.23 41.93 0.88
C ARG A 1022 -19.70 41.70 0.51
N LEU A 1023 -20.37 40.87 1.31
CA LEU A 1023 -21.81 40.66 1.22
C LEU A 1023 -22.59 41.99 1.37
N SER A 1024 -23.42 42.32 0.39
CA SER A 1024 -24.33 43.47 0.44
C SER A 1024 -25.54 43.20 1.35
N LYS A 1025 -26.45 44.17 1.49
CA LYS A 1025 -27.72 44.03 2.22
C LYS A 1025 -28.94 44.02 1.27
N ASN A 1026 -28.75 43.50 0.06
CA ASN A 1026 -29.82 43.41 -0.96
C ASN A 1026 -30.53 42.05 -0.86
N GLN A 1027 -31.71 41.88 -1.46
CA GLN A 1027 -32.44 40.60 -1.44
C GLN A 1027 -31.59 39.36 -1.83
N PRO A 1028 -30.77 39.38 -2.90
CA PRO A 1028 -29.91 38.23 -3.24
C PRO A 1028 -28.84 37.90 -2.19
N SER A 1029 -28.50 38.86 -1.32
CA SER A 1029 -27.52 38.65 -0.26
C SER A 1029 -28.02 37.71 0.84
N VAL A 1030 -29.34 37.60 1.05
CA VAL A 1030 -29.96 36.66 1.99
C VAL A 1030 -29.63 35.23 1.56
N GLN A 1031 -29.90 34.91 0.29
CA GLN A 1031 -29.58 33.61 -0.30
C GLN A 1031 -28.07 33.32 -0.29
N ALA A 1032 -27.23 34.33 -0.55
CA ALA A 1032 -25.78 34.18 -0.48
C ALA A 1032 -25.28 33.88 0.95
N ARG A 1033 -25.83 34.55 1.99
CA ARG A 1033 -25.54 34.28 3.40
C ARG A 1033 -25.96 32.86 3.78
N MET A 1034 -27.20 32.45 3.47
CA MET A 1034 -27.70 31.09 3.71
C MET A 1034 -26.83 30.04 2.98
N GLY A 1035 -26.44 30.32 1.74
CA GLY A 1035 -25.60 29.42 0.97
C GLY A 1035 -24.20 29.24 1.55
N LEU A 1036 -23.59 30.33 2.03
CA LEU A 1036 -22.30 30.26 2.73
C LEU A 1036 -22.42 29.45 4.03
N LEU A 1037 -23.47 29.67 4.82
CA LEU A 1037 -23.72 28.91 6.05
C LEU A 1037 -23.95 27.41 5.76
N GLN A 1038 -24.68 27.08 4.69
CA GLN A 1038 -24.87 25.69 4.28
C GLN A 1038 -23.55 25.04 3.83
N GLN A 1039 -22.73 25.75 3.06
CA GLN A 1039 -21.48 25.22 2.53
C GLN A 1039 -20.42 24.93 3.59
N GLN A 1040 -20.54 25.50 4.79
CA GLN A 1040 -19.68 25.17 5.93
C GLN A 1040 -19.83 23.71 6.37
N GLY A 1041 -20.97 23.06 6.12
CA GLY A 1041 -21.16 21.63 6.39
C GLY A 1041 -20.16 20.73 5.66
N SER A 1042 -19.55 21.21 4.57
CA SER A 1042 -18.53 20.46 3.82
C SER A 1042 -17.24 20.23 4.61
N LEU A 1043 -17.00 20.98 5.70
CA LEU A 1043 -15.85 20.81 6.58
C LEU A 1043 -15.83 19.43 7.28
N ILE A 1044 -16.98 18.77 7.44
CA ILE A 1044 -17.05 17.40 7.95
C ILE A 1044 -16.38 16.42 6.96
N PHE A 1045 -16.50 16.64 5.65
CA PHE A 1045 -15.79 15.83 4.66
C PHE A 1045 -14.28 16.06 4.71
N VAL A 1046 -13.84 17.28 4.95
CA VAL A 1046 -12.40 17.60 5.09
C VAL A 1046 -11.79 16.84 6.28
N GLY A 1047 -12.48 16.79 7.43
CA GLY A 1047 -12.07 15.96 8.56
C GLY A 1047 -11.95 14.47 8.18
N MET A 1048 -12.95 13.92 7.49
CA MET A 1048 -12.89 12.53 7.02
C MET A 1048 -11.70 12.27 6.08
N LEU A 1049 -11.43 13.17 5.12
CA LEU A 1049 -10.32 13.03 4.17
C LEU A 1049 -8.95 13.10 4.85
N ASN A 1050 -8.79 13.96 5.86
CA ASN A 1050 -7.59 14.05 6.67
C ASN A 1050 -7.30 12.76 7.44
N CYS A 1051 -8.36 12.09 7.92
CA CYS A 1051 -8.28 10.79 8.59
C CYS A 1051 -7.77 9.69 7.66
N ILE A 1052 -8.44 9.51 6.50
CA ILE A 1052 -8.15 8.43 5.54
C ILE A 1052 -6.70 8.46 5.07
N ALA A 1053 -6.10 9.65 4.97
CA ALA A 1053 -4.72 9.81 4.53
C ALA A 1053 -3.67 9.27 5.52
N VAL A 1054 -3.95 9.18 6.82
CA VAL A 1054 -2.93 8.90 7.86
C VAL A 1054 -3.32 7.73 8.76
N PHE A 1055 -4.57 7.71 9.22
CA PHE A 1055 -5.03 6.77 10.25
C PHE A 1055 -4.84 5.29 9.89
N PRO A 1056 -5.07 4.81 8.65
CA PRO A 1056 -4.88 3.40 8.32
C PRO A 1056 -3.45 2.88 8.54
N GLN A 1057 -2.44 3.72 8.29
CA GLN A 1057 -1.03 3.35 8.49
C GLN A 1057 -0.67 3.26 9.99
N GLU A 1058 -1.08 4.26 10.77
CA GLU A 1058 -0.89 4.29 12.23
C GLU A 1058 -1.67 3.16 12.93
N LEU A 1059 -2.85 2.80 12.43
CA LEU A 1059 -3.64 1.68 12.93
C LEU A 1059 -2.92 0.34 12.73
N ASN A 1060 -2.17 0.16 11.64
CA ASN A 1060 -1.39 -1.07 11.41
C ASN A 1060 -0.25 -1.21 12.42
N LEU A 1061 0.48 -0.12 12.72
CA LEU A 1061 1.46 -0.10 13.80
C LEU A 1061 0.80 -0.37 15.16
N MET A 1062 -0.33 0.26 15.45
CA MET A 1062 -1.03 0.05 16.71
C MET A 1062 -1.47 -1.40 16.89
N LYS A 1063 -2.00 -2.05 15.85
CA LYS A 1063 -2.34 -3.48 15.89
C LYS A 1063 -1.14 -4.34 16.25
N PHE A 1064 0.04 -4.00 15.73
CA PHE A 1064 1.28 -4.69 16.07
C PHE A 1064 1.69 -4.45 17.54
N GLU A 1065 1.78 -3.20 17.98
CA GLU A 1065 2.20 -2.86 19.36
C GLU A 1065 1.17 -3.29 20.43
N TYR A 1066 -0.12 -3.34 20.08
CA TYR A 1066 -1.19 -3.82 20.97
C TYR A 1066 -1.10 -5.33 21.20
N ARG A 1067 -0.79 -6.11 20.15
CA ARG A 1067 -0.54 -7.56 20.27
C ARG A 1067 0.68 -7.88 21.14
N ASP A 1068 1.64 -6.98 21.18
CA ASP A 1068 2.83 -7.06 22.04
C ASP A 1068 2.59 -6.50 23.46
N ASN A 1069 1.35 -6.14 23.79
CA ASN A 1069 0.96 -5.63 25.10
C ASN A 1069 1.73 -4.36 25.54
N VAL A 1070 2.13 -3.51 24.58
CA VAL A 1070 3.00 -2.34 24.85
C VAL A 1070 2.21 -1.21 25.52
N TYR A 1071 1.09 -0.80 24.95
CA TYR A 1071 0.24 0.26 25.47
C TYR A 1071 -1.25 0.00 25.23
N SER A 1072 -2.10 0.80 25.88
CA SER A 1072 -3.55 0.69 25.78
C SER A 1072 -4.12 1.38 24.54
N VAL A 1073 -5.31 0.97 24.09
CA VAL A 1073 -6.06 1.67 23.03
C VAL A 1073 -6.27 3.15 23.37
N ALA A 1074 -6.49 3.47 24.66
CA ALA A 1074 -6.62 4.84 25.14
C ALA A 1074 -5.34 5.66 24.92
N SER A 1075 -4.16 5.11 25.21
CA SER A 1075 -2.87 5.78 25.00
C SER A 1075 -2.67 6.20 23.54
N PHE A 1076 -2.97 5.29 22.61
CA PHE A 1076 -2.90 5.57 21.17
C PHE A 1076 -3.94 6.60 20.75
N PHE A 1077 -5.20 6.41 21.15
CA PHE A 1077 -6.30 7.29 20.77
C PHE A 1077 -6.08 8.74 21.24
N PHE A 1078 -5.68 8.93 22.51
CA PHE A 1078 -5.37 10.26 23.04
C PHE A 1078 -4.10 10.84 22.41
N SER A 1079 -3.08 10.04 22.13
CA SER A 1079 -1.88 10.52 21.41
C SER A 1079 -2.21 11.00 20.00
N TYR A 1080 -3.04 10.23 19.28
CA TYR A 1080 -3.50 10.60 17.95
C TYR A 1080 -4.28 11.92 18.05
N LEU A 1081 -5.30 11.99 18.93
CA LEU A 1081 -6.07 13.21 19.18
C LEU A 1081 -5.18 14.43 19.49
N THR A 1082 -4.19 14.32 20.37
CA THR A 1082 -3.29 15.45 20.70
C THR A 1082 -2.47 15.91 19.50
N ASN A 1083 -2.07 15.00 18.60
CA ASN A 1083 -1.34 15.37 17.40
C ASN A 1083 -2.24 16.05 16.36
N GLU A 1084 -3.54 15.76 16.35
CA GLU A 1084 -4.49 16.33 15.39
C GLU A 1084 -5.01 17.72 15.77
N LEU A 1085 -5.33 17.92 17.05
CA LEU A 1085 -5.95 19.14 17.56
C LEU A 1085 -5.25 20.44 17.10
N PRO A 1086 -3.91 20.57 17.10
CA PRO A 1086 -3.26 21.79 16.62
C PRO A 1086 -3.58 22.12 15.16
N PHE A 1087 -3.68 21.10 14.30
CA PHE A 1087 -4.03 21.28 12.90
C PHE A 1087 -5.51 21.65 12.74
N GLU A 1088 -6.40 21.02 13.51
CA GLU A 1088 -7.84 21.36 13.51
C GLU A 1088 -8.07 22.80 13.99
N ILE A 1089 -7.44 23.18 15.11
CA ILE A 1089 -7.53 24.53 15.69
C ILE A 1089 -6.97 25.58 14.73
N ALA A 1090 -5.76 25.37 14.19
CA ALA A 1090 -5.15 26.31 13.25
C ALA A 1090 -6.01 26.48 11.99
N SER A 1091 -6.52 25.37 11.44
CA SER A 1091 -7.39 25.38 10.27
C SER A 1091 -8.71 26.10 10.54
N ALA A 1092 -9.34 25.82 11.69
CA ALA A 1092 -10.58 26.45 12.11
C ALA A 1092 -10.41 27.96 12.34
N LEU A 1093 -9.30 28.37 12.96
CA LEU A 1093 -8.98 29.78 13.20
C LEU A 1093 -8.81 30.52 11.86
N ILE A 1094 -8.00 30.00 10.96
CA ILE A 1094 -7.75 30.61 9.65
C ILE A 1094 -9.06 30.73 8.86
N TYR A 1095 -9.86 29.66 8.81
CA TYR A 1095 -11.15 29.66 8.12
C TYR A 1095 -12.13 30.68 8.71
N SER A 1096 -12.17 30.81 10.03
CA SER A 1096 -13.04 31.77 10.73
C SER A 1096 -12.64 33.21 10.45
N VAL A 1097 -11.34 33.49 10.36
CA VAL A 1097 -10.83 34.82 9.97
C VAL A 1097 -11.27 35.18 8.56
N PHE A 1098 -11.11 34.27 7.59
CA PHE A 1098 -11.61 34.47 6.23
C PHE A 1098 -13.12 34.72 6.20
N THR A 1099 -13.88 33.93 6.95
CA THR A 1099 -15.34 33.94 6.85
C THR A 1099 -16.00 35.13 7.55
N ILE A 1100 -15.51 35.54 8.73
CA ILE A 1100 -16.12 36.67 9.44
C ILE A 1100 -15.57 38.01 8.94
N TYR A 1101 -14.26 38.17 8.88
CA TYR A 1101 -13.66 39.47 8.58
C TYR A 1101 -13.52 39.76 7.09
N VAL A 1102 -13.17 38.75 6.28
CA VAL A 1102 -12.91 39.00 4.85
C VAL A 1102 -14.18 38.93 4.01
N ILE A 1103 -15.04 37.94 4.25
CA ILE A 1103 -16.35 37.84 3.58
C ILE A 1103 -17.33 38.92 4.08
N GLY A 1104 -17.30 39.25 5.38
CA GLY A 1104 -18.13 40.31 5.97
C GLY A 1104 -19.45 39.81 6.54
N LEU A 1105 -19.42 38.71 7.29
CA LEU A 1105 -20.50 38.33 8.22
C LEU A 1105 -20.51 39.28 9.44
N GLN A 1106 -21.54 39.19 10.28
CA GLN A 1106 -21.65 40.06 11.46
C GLN A 1106 -20.43 39.95 12.40
N ALA A 1107 -19.55 40.96 12.35
CA ALA A 1107 -18.27 40.95 13.05
C ALA A 1107 -18.41 41.44 14.49
N SER A 1108 -18.46 40.49 15.42
CA SER A 1108 -18.28 40.73 16.86
C SER A 1108 -17.32 39.69 17.44
N LEU A 1109 -16.67 39.99 18.57
CA LEU A 1109 -15.77 39.04 19.23
C LEU A 1109 -16.52 37.76 19.64
N SER A 1110 -17.77 37.91 20.11
CA SER A 1110 -18.63 36.78 20.47
C SER A 1110 -18.94 35.90 19.26
N ASN A 1111 -19.38 36.48 18.15
CA ASN A 1111 -19.69 35.75 16.91
C ASN A 1111 -18.45 35.05 16.36
N PHE A 1112 -17.28 35.69 16.44
CA PHE A 1112 -16.02 35.08 16.04
C PHE A 1112 -15.67 33.83 16.84
N LEU A 1113 -15.74 33.90 18.18
CA LEU A 1113 -15.41 32.77 19.04
C LEU A 1113 -16.38 31.60 18.87
N VAL A 1114 -17.68 31.88 18.74
CA VAL A 1114 -18.70 30.85 18.51
C VAL A 1114 -18.51 30.19 17.15
N PHE A 1115 -18.29 30.98 16.10
CA PHE A 1115 -18.06 30.46 14.76
C PHE A 1115 -16.80 29.60 14.68
N PHE A 1116 -15.71 30.06 15.31
CA PHE A 1116 -14.47 29.28 15.44
C PHE A 1116 -14.71 27.94 16.12
N TYR A 1117 -15.45 27.91 17.22
CA TYR A 1117 -15.77 26.68 17.95
C TYR A 1117 -16.60 25.71 17.10
N VAL A 1118 -17.60 26.22 16.40
CA VAL A 1118 -18.46 25.44 15.50
C VAL A 1118 -17.66 24.81 14.36
N VAL A 1119 -16.78 25.58 13.71
CA VAL A 1119 -15.90 25.11 12.62
C VAL A 1119 -14.97 24.00 13.13
N PHE A 1120 -14.40 24.18 14.32
CA PHE A 1120 -13.61 23.15 14.98
C PHE A 1120 -14.41 21.85 15.21
N CYS A 1121 -15.64 21.95 15.74
CA CYS A 1121 -16.52 20.80 15.96
C CYS A 1121 -16.86 20.04 14.66
N PHE A 1122 -17.06 20.74 13.54
CA PHE A 1122 -17.29 20.11 12.24
C PHE A 1122 -16.11 19.28 11.76
N ILE A 1123 -14.89 19.85 11.80
CA ILE A 1123 -13.68 19.13 11.38
C ILE A 1123 -13.47 17.89 12.28
N ASN A 1124 -13.61 18.07 13.60
CA ASN A 1124 -13.42 16.99 14.57
C ASN A 1124 -14.43 15.84 14.41
N THR A 1125 -15.68 16.18 14.08
CA THR A 1125 -16.74 15.18 13.81
C THR A 1125 -16.40 14.34 12.57
N GLY A 1126 -15.92 14.97 11.50
CA GLY A 1126 -15.48 14.29 10.28
C GLY A 1126 -14.35 13.29 10.52
N GLU A 1127 -13.32 13.73 11.25
CA GLU A 1127 -12.17 12.89 11.63
C GLU A 1127 -12.63 11.69 12.49
N SER A 1128 -13.57 11.92 13.42
CA SER A 1128 -14.10 10.87 14.31
C SER A 1128 -14.90 9.79 13.57
N ILE A 1129 -15.71 10.18 12.58
CA ILE A 1129 -16.39 9.23 11.68
C ILE A 1129 -15.33 8.42 10.90
N GLY A 1130 -14.29 9.09 10.41
CA GLY A 1130 -13.11 8.47 9.78
C GLY A 1130 -12.50 7.32 10.60
N ILE A 1131 -12.18 7.61 11.86
CA ILE A 1131 -11.58 6.65 12.80
C ILE A 1131 -12.49 5.44 13.02
N ALA A 1132 -13.78 5.66 13.25
CA ALA A 1132 -14.74 4.60 13.56
C ALA A 1132 -14.84 3.57 12.42
N PHE A 1133 -15.00 4.03 11.17
CA PHE A 1133 -15.17 3.15 10.03
C PHE A 1133 -13.87 2.49 9.58
N CYS A 1134 -12.73 3.20 9.64
CA CYS A 1134 -11.42 2.60 9.36
C CYS A 1134 -11.04 1.52 10.38
N ALA A 1135 -11.52 1.63 11.62
CA ALA A 1135 -11.36 0.57 12.62
C ALA A 1135 -12.31 -0.63 12.36
N MET A 1136 -13.53 -0.37 11.88
CA MET A 1136 -14.56 -1.38 11.70
C MET A 1136 -14.32 -2.29 10.47
N VAL A 1137 -13.91 -1.71 9.34
CA VAL A 1137 -13.75 -2.41 8.05
C VAL A 1137 -12.27 -2.43 7.64
N ASN A 1138 -11.78 -3.60 7.22
CA ASN A 1138 -10.39 -3.76 6.76
C ASN A 1138 -10.13 -3.13 5.36
N SER A 1139 -11.16 -2.89 4.54
CA SER A 1139 -11.02 -2.26 3.23
C SER A 1139 -11.28 -0.75 3.32
N VAL A 1140 -10.23 0.04 3.08
CA VAL A 1140 -10.32 1.51 3.15
C VAL A 1140 -11.29 2.06 2.10
N GLY A 1141 -11.27 1.54 0.87
CA GLY A 1141 -12.15 2.03 -0.21
C GLY A 1141 -13.64 1.87 0.09
N PHE A 1142 -14.03 0.73 0.67
CA PHE A 1142 -15.40 0.50 1.10
C PHE A 1142 -15.81 1.43 2.25
N SER A 1143 -14.90 1.68 3.20
CA SER A 1143 -15.12 2.66 4.27
C SER A 1143 -15.38 4.05 3.71
N VAL A 1144 -14.62 4.50 2.70
CA VAL A 1144 -14.80 5.84 2.09
C VAL A 1144 -16.23 6.02 1.57
N GLN A 1145 -16.78 5.02 0.88
CA GLN A 1145 -18.14 5.10 0.31
C GLN A 1145 -19.22 5.25 1.40
N ILE A 1146 -19.16 4.40 2.43
CA ILE A 1146 -20.17 4.43 3.51
C ILE A 1146 -20.05 5.73 4.32
N MET A 1147 -18.84 6.12 4.71
CA MET A 1147 -18.62 7.35 5.47
C MET A 1147 -19.15 8.57 4.71
N SER A 1148 -18.81 8.66 3.42
CA SER A 1148 -19.21 9.80 2.60
C SER A 1148 -20.73 9.88 2.46
N THR A 1149 -21.41 8.74 2.30
CA THR A 1149 -22.89 8.67 2.25
C THR A 1149 -23.54 9.17 3.55
N VAL A 1150 -23.03 8.71 4.70
CA VAL A 1150 -23.54 9.14 6.01
C VAL A 1150 -23.33 10.64 6.23
N ILE A 1151 -22.16 11.16 5.87
CA ILE A 1151 -21.86 12.60 6.00
C ILE A 1151 -22.73 13.42 5.03
N SER A 1152 -22.95 12.96 3.81
CA SER A 1152 -23.85 13.62 2.85
C SER A 1152 -25.25 13.79 3.41
N LEU A 1153 -25.83 12.71 3.95
CA LEU A 1153 -27.14 12.73 4.62
C LEU A 1153 -27.15 13.77 5.75
N GLN A 1154 -26.14 13.75 6.60
CA GLN A 1154 -26.01 14.68 7.71
C GLN A 1154 -25.97 16.16 7.25
N VAL A 1155 -25.22 16.47 6.19
CA VAL A 1155 -25.12 17.84 5.64
C VAL A 1155 -26.41 18.29 4.98
N MET A 1156 -27.16 17.38 4.36
CA MET A 1156 -28.46 17.67 3.74
C MET A 1156 -29.53 18.03 4.76
N MET A 1157 -29.51 17.36 5.91
CA MET A 1157 -30.49 17.55 6.98
C MET A 1157 -30.20 18.77 7.88
N SER A 1158 -29.26 19.64 7.49
CA SER A 1158 -28.92 20.86 8.24
C SER A 1158 -30.10 21.82 8.45
N GLY A 1159 -31.13 21.78 7.60
CA GLY A 1159 -32.29 22.68 7.64
C GLY A 1159 -32.25 23.82 6.61
N PHE A 1160 -31.10 24.12 5.98
CA PHE A 1160 -31.05 25.12 4.90
C PHE A 1160 -31.48 24.56 3.54
N LEU A 1161 -31.18 23.29 3.25
CA LEU A 1161 -31.54 22.65 1.97
C LEU A 1161 -32.93 21.99 2.02
N SER A 1162 -33.33 21.48 3.19
CA SER A 1162 -34.62 20.83 3.43
C SER A 1162 -35.34 21.52 4.59
N VAL A 1163 -36.26 22.44 4.27
CA VAL A 1163 -37.00 23.21 5.28
C VAL A 1163 -38.06 22.34 5.97
N LYS A 1164 -38.88 21.61 5.20
CA LYS A 1164 -39.87 20.65 5.71
C LYS A 1164 -39.36 19.23 5.50
N MET A 1165 -39.28 18.43 6.57
CA MET A 1165 -38.84 17.04 6.52
C MET A 1165 -39.84 16.10 7.20
N PRO A 1166 -39.99 14.84 6.73
CA PRO A 1166 -40.87 13.86 7.38
C PRO A 1166 -40.50 13.63 8.85
N ALA A 1167 -41.49 13.34 9.69
CA ALA A 1167 -41.33 13.22 11.15
C ALA A 1167 -40.23 12.23 11.58
N PHE A 1168 -40.07 11.11 10.86
CA PHE A 1168 -39.01 10.13 11.13
C PHE A 1168 -37.60 10.71 10.94
N LEU A 1169 -37.35 11.40 9.83
CA LEU A 1169 -36.05 12.05 9.59
C LEU A 1169 -35.85 13.24 10.52
N ALA A 1170 -36.91 13.99 10.84
CA ALA A 1170 -36.85 15.04 11.85
C ALA A 1170 -36.34 14.49 13.19
N GLY A 1171 -36.79 13.30 13.60
CA GLY A 1171 -36.31 12.60 14.78
C GLY A 1171 -34.82 12.22 14.71
N ILE A 1172 -34.37 11.64 13.60
CA ILE A 1172 -32.95 11.30 13.39
C ILE A 1172 -32.07 12.55 13.39
N ASN A 1173 -32.57 13.66 12.86
CA ASN A 1173 -31.83 14.91 12.76
C ASN A 1173 -31.37 15.46 14.13
N TYR A 1174 -32.05 15.11 15.22
CA TYR A 1174 -31.62 15.48 16.59
C TYR A 1174 -30.30 14.82 16.99
N ALA A 1175 -29.91 13.70 16.36
CA ALA A 1175 -28.63 13.05 16.60
C ALA A 1175 -27.48 13.70 15.82
N PHE A 1176 -27.77 14.62 14.89
CA PHE A 1176 -26.79 15.21 13.98
C PHE A 1176 -26.35 16.60 14.40
N LEU A 1177 -25.04 16.81 14.36
CA LEU A 1177 -24.40 18.08 14.72
C LEU A 1177 -24.84 19.25 13.83
N THR A 1178 -25.08 18.98 12.54
CA THR A 1178 -25.39 19.99 11.51
C THR A 1178 -26.68 20.75 11.79
N ARG A 1179 -27.68 20.13 12.43
CA ARG A 1179 -28.94 20.77 12.84
C ARG A 1179 -28.73 21.90 13.84
N TYR A 1180 -27.90 21.68 14.85
CA TYR A 1180 -27.68 22.65 15.92
C TYR A 1180 -26.77 23.77 15.43
N VAL A 1181 -25.74 23.41 14.66
CA VAL A 1181 -24.82 24.37 14.08
C VAL A 1181 -25.53 25.34 13.12
N SER A 1182 -26.38 24.86 12.21
CA SER A 1182 -27.10 25.72 11.27
C SER A 1182 -27.98 26.75 11.98
N ARG A 1183 -28.66 26.35 13.07
CA ARG A 1183 -29.47 27.24 13.89
C ARG A 1183 -28.64 28.32 14.58
N ILE A 1184 -27.49 27.95 15.15
CA ILE A 1184 -26.56 28.88 15.81
C ILE A 1184 -26.00 29.89 14.81
N THR A 1185 -25.50 29.42 13.67
CA THR A 1185 -24.86 30.31 12.68
C THR A 1185 -25.88 31.18 11.96
N ALA A 1186 -27.08 30.66 11.69
CA ALA A 1186 -28.17 31.46 11.14
C ALA A 1186 -28.65 32.53 12.12
N SER A 1187 -28.88 32.17 13.38
CA SER A 1187 -29.34 33.15 14.37
C SER A 1187 -28.32 34.27 14.56
N GLN A 1188 -27.02 33.95 14.64
CA GLN A 1188 -25.97 34.96 14.80
C GLN A 1188 -25.83 35.92 13.60
N GLU A 1189 -26.15 35.44 12.40
CA GLU A 1189 -25.98 36.23 11.18
C GLU A 1189 -27.21 37.07 10.85
N PHE A 1190 -28.41 36.55 11.09
CA PHE A 1190 -29.66 37.23 10.73
C PHE A 1190 -30.26 38.08 11.84
N ASP A 1191 -29.92 37.84 13.12
CA ASP A 1191 -30.45 38.62 14.24
C ASP A 1191 -30.09 40.11 14.10
N GLY A 1192 -31.10 40.99 14.19
CA GLY A 1192 -30.94 42.45 14.08
C GLY A 1192 -30.47 42.98 12.72
N LEU A 1193 -30.53 42.17 11.65
CA LEU A 1193 -30.08 42.58 10.31
C LEU A 1193 -31.26 43.15 9.48
N GLU A 1194 -31.12 44.38 9.00
CA GLU A 1194 -32.09 45.01 8.07
C GLU A 1194 -31.59 44.98 6.62
N PHE A 1195 -32.50 44.68 5.67
CA PHE A 1195 -32.20 44.63 4.24
C PHE A 1195 -32.78 45.84 3.48
N TYR A 1196 -32.10 46.28 2.42
CA TYR A 1196 -32.56 47.39 1.58
C TYR A 1196 -33.77 46.95 0.75
N CYS A 1197 -34.92 47.57 1.01
CA CYS A 1197 -36.18 47.26 0.35
C CYS A 1197 -37.10 48.49 0.36
N SER A 1198 -37.72 48.84 -0.78
CA SER A 1198 -38.68 49.95 -0.86
C SER A 1198 -40.11 49.46 -0.61
N ASP A 1199 -41.00 50.31 -0.07
CA ASP A 1199 -42.41 49.96 0.19
C ASP A 1199 -43.20 49.60 -1.08
N ALA A 1200 -42.73 50.02 -2.26
CA ALA A 1200 -43.28 49.61 -3.55
C ALA A 1200 -42.88 48.15 -3.89
N ASP A 1201 -41.61 47.79 -3.69
CA ASP A 1201 -41.08 46.44 -3.99
C ASP A 1201 -41.69 45.34 -3.08
N VAL A 1202 -42.16 45.70 -1.89
CA VAL A 1202 -42.88 44.79 -0.98
C VAL A 1202 -44.29 44.50 -1.49
N ARG A 1203 -45.01 45.53 -1.97
CA ARG A 1203 -46.37 45.39 -2.50
C ARG A 1203 -46.39 44.62 -3.83
N ASP A 1204 -45.39 44.83 -4.66
CA ASP A 1204 -45.22 44.11 -5.93
C ASP A 1204 -44.64 42.69 -5.73
N GLY A 1205 -44.31 42.31 -4.49
CA GLY A 1205 -43.83 40.97 -4.16
C GLY A 1205 -42.40 40.67 -4.61
N ILE A 1206 -41.64 41.69 -5.01
CA ILE A 1206 -40.24 41.63 -5.46
C ILE A 1206 -39.30 41.43 -4.27
N CYS A 1207 -39.70 41.92 -3.09
CA CYS A 1207 -38.95 41.84 -1.85
C CYS A 1207 -39.60 40.85 -0.88
N LEU A 1208 -38.90 39.75 -0.56
CA LEU A 1208 -39.42 38.65 0.26
C LEU A 1208 -39.14 38.83 1.76
N TYR A 1209 -38.09 39.58 2.13
CA TYR A 1209 -37.63 39.72 3.52
C TYR A 1209 -37.31 41.18 3.84
N ARG A 1210 -37.87 41.73 4.92
CA ARG A 1210 -37.53 43.09 5.37
C ARG A 1210 -36.45 43.06 6.44
N THR A 1211 -36.56 42.11 7.37
CA THR A 1211 -35.59 41.90 8.44
C THR A 1211 -35.04 40.48 8.43
N GLY A 1212 -33.95 40.24 9.13
CA GLY A 1212 -33.39 38.90 9.27
C GLY A 1212 -34.29 37.94 10.06
N GLU A 1213 -35.18 38.44 10.93
CA GLU A 1213 -36.18 37.61 11.58
C GLU A 1213 -37.19 37.03 10.58
N ASP A 1214 -37.52 37.76 9.51
CA ASP A 1214 -38.36 37.23 8.43
C ASP A 1214 -37.66 36.08 7.68
N ALA A 1215 -36.34 36.17 7.49
CA ALA A 1215 -35.55 35.09 6.89
C ALA A 1215 -35.45 33.85 7.79
N LEU A 1216 -35.35 34.03 9.12
CA LEU A 1216 -35.35 32.93 10.09
C LEU A 1216 -36.70 32.20 10.16
N ARG A 1217 -37.82 32.94 10.10
CA ARG A 1217 -39.17 32.34 10.07
C ARG A 1217 -39.39 31.46 8.85
N LEU A 1218 -38.87 31.85 7.68
CA LEU A 1218 -38.98 31.03 6.47
C LEU A 1218 -38.26 29.67 6.62
N LEU A 1219 -37.15 29.65 7.37
CA LEU A 1219 -36.36 28.45 7.65
C LEU A 1219 -36.92 27.59 8.78
N ASP A 1220 -38.05 27.98 9.39
CA ASP A 1220 -38.58 27.36 10.60
C ASP A 1220 -37.56 27.38 11.76
N PHE A 1221 -36.77 28.45 11.83
CA PHE A 1221 -35.82 28.70 12.92
C PHE A 1221 -36.44 29.73 13.86
N GLU A 1222 -36.69 29.35 15.12
CA GLU A 1222 -37.16 30.27 16.16
C GLU A 1222 -36.10 31.37 16.45
N SER A 1223 -36.53 32.53 16.95
CA SER A 1223 -35.66 33.69 17.15
C SER A 1223 -34.54 33.45 18.20
N ALA A 1224 -33.47 34.24 18.11
CA ALA A 1224 -32.14 33.99 18.67
C ALA A 1224 -32.04 33.76 20.21
N ASN A 1225 -33.05 34.14 21.01
CA ASN A 1225 -32.90 34.22 22.48
C ASN A 1225 -33.46 33.05 23.28
N SER A 1226 -34.32 32.17 22.75
CA SER A 1226 -34.90 31.06 23.54
C SER A 1226 -34.00 29.81 23.57
N ASP A 1227 -33.30 29.51 22.47
CA ASP A 1227 -32.68 28.17 22.25
C ASP A 1227 -31.16 28.17 22.05
N TRP A 1228 -30.48 29.32 22.08
CA TRP A 1228 -29.03 29.40 21.80
C TRP A 1228 -28.19 28.53 22.76
N ALA A 1229 -28.47 28.61 24.06
CA ALA A 1229 -27.74 27.86 25.08
C ALA A 1229 -27.94 26.34 24.93
N PHE A 1230 -29.15 25.91 24.57
CA PHE A 1230 -29.47 24.51 24.31
C PHE A 1230 -28.71 24.00 23.08
N ASN A 1231 -28.76 24.73 21.96
CA ASN A 1231 -28.08 24.33 20.73
C ASN A 1231 -26.56 24.24 20.93
N MET A 1232 -25.95 25.20 21.62
CA MET A 1232 -24.51 25.17 21.94
C MET A 1232 -24.13 23.99 22.85
N THR A 1233 -24.97 23.69 23.84
CA THR A 1233 -24.76 22.53 24.72
C THR A 1233 -24.84 21.23 23.91
N MET A 1234 -25.81 21.10 23.01
CA MET A 1234 -25.95 19.92 22.15
C MET A 1234 -24.77 19.76 21.19
N VAL A 1235 -24.24 20.86 20.62
CA VAL A 1235 -23.01 20.84 19.79
C VAL A 1235 -21.84 20.25 20.57
N ALA A 1236 -21.62 20.70 21.81
CA ALA A 1236 -20.55 20.20 22.66
C ALA A 1236 -20.73 18.71 22.98
N VAL A 1237 -21.95 18.32 23.40
CA VAL A 1237 -22.28 16.93 23.76
C VAL A 1237 -22.12 15.99 22.56
N LEU A 1238 -22.66 16.32 21.40
CA LEU A 1238 -22.59 15.46 20.22
C LEU A 1238 -21.16 15.31 19.68
N THR A 1239 -20.37 16.38 19.70
CA THR A 1239 -18.95 16.32 19.29
C THR A 1239 -18.18 15.31 20.16
N VAL A 1240 -18.38 15.37 21.48
CA VAL A 1240 -17.76 14.43 22.42
C VAL A 1240 -18.31 13.01 22.25
N LEU A 1241 -19.62 12.87 22.04
CA LEU A 1241 -20.28 11.57 21.88
C LEU A 1241 -19.77 10.82 20.64
N VAL A 1242 -19.66 11.48 19.49
CA VAL A 1242 -19.15 10.86 18.25
C VAL A 1242 -17.70 10.43 18.44
N ARG A 1243 -16.87 11.25 19.11
CA ARG A 1243 -15.48 10.88 19.45
C ARG A 1243 -15.41 9.68 20.39
N ALA A 1244 -16.31 9.61 21.38
CA ALA A 1244 -16.41 8.48 22.30
C ALA A 1244 -16.85 7.19 21.60
N ILE A 1245 -17.80 7.27 20.66
CA ILE A 1245 -18.21 6.13 19.82
C ILE A 1245 -17.03 5.62 18.99
N ALA A 1246 -16.26 6.51 18.36
CA ALA A 1246 -15.07 6.13 17.59
C ALA A 1246 -14.05 5.37 18.46
N TYR A 1247 -13.83 5.83 19.69
CA TYR A 1247 -13.00 5.12 20.67
C TYR A 1247 -13.57 3.74 21.04
N LEU A 1248 -14.87 3.63 21.31
CA LEU A 1248 -15.51 2.35 21.66
C LEU A 1248 -15.45 1.34 20.51
N VAL A 1249 -15.62 1.78 19.27
CA VAL A 1249 -15.49 0.93 18.08
C VAL A 1249 -14.05 0.43 17.93
N LEU A 1250 -13.06 1.32 18.06
CA LEU A 1250 -11.65 0.96 18.03
C LEU A 1250 -11.32 -0.03 19.14
N TRP A 1251 -11.73 0.26 20.38
CA TRP A 1251 -11.52 -0.61 21.54
C TRP A 1251 -12.18 -1.98 21.37
N GLY A 1252 -13.43 -2.02 20.91
CA GLY A 1252 -14.18 -3.25 20.66
C GLY A 1252 -13.56 -4.10 19.56
N ARG A 1253 -13.02 -3.47 18.50
CA ARG A 1253 -12.27 -4.16 17.45
C ARG A 1253 -10.97 -4.74 17.99
N MET A 1254 -10.21 -3.95 18.74
CA MET A 1254 -8.93 -4.38 19.32
C MET A 1254 -9.09 -5.49 20.36
N LYS A 1255 -10.22 -5.55 21.08
CA LYS A 1255 -10.51 -6.66 22.00
C LYS A 1255 -10.88 -7.97 21.28
N ARG A 1256 -11.37 -7.88 20.04
CA ARG A 1256 -11.70 -9.05 19.19
C ARG A 1256 -10.48 -9.56 18.41
N THR A 1257 -9.45 -8.74 18.23
CA THR A 1257 -8.16 -9.11 17.63
C THR A 1257 -7.20 -9.60 18.70
#